data_AF-A0A4Q3VG89-F1
#
_entry.id   AF-A0A4Q3VG89-F1
#
_cell.length_a   1.000
_cell.length_b   1.000
_cell.length_c   1.000
_cell.angle_alpha   90.00
_cell.angle_beta   90.00
_cell.angle_gamma   90.00
#
_symmetry.space_group_name_H-M   'P 1'
#
loop_
_entity.id
_entity.type
_entity.pdbx_description
1 polymer ?
#
loop_
_entity_poly.entity_id
_entity_poly.type
_entity_poly.pdbx_seq_one_letter_code
_entity_poly.pdbx_strand_id
1 'polypeptide(L)'
;MANVLLLSTLLLCVTSGQTSTPGASLQNAGFVPDLSGWTIEGKARARDGSVEIGPGKGAARQRVDVPGLRILYFGATLRPSGADATGRIRLQCFDVRKRLLLSLEAGPDPKTGAAGVYLKTQARTAYVLVSIEKSSEAGLLVADEVVLRDEDRDRVERAPLVDLDDAMRPVWEGGRIADETVLLDPEGGGRLLFAPLGAVSVKDGAGKAYVEGRDFTRQGNLLSAVAGSTIPTMAASEYVKGDLPWTETAGRHVYATYDHADRWTGPIPASQAGRLPETLRKLKGRKAVSIVAFGDSITLGVGGSGQRNAPPYLPAWPSLLGRQLRKAYKNEHIEVINTALGGMTTYWAIDNARDAVAALDPDLVILAFGMNDFWSLTPALFAENIRATMKAIRSRRPKAEFVLVAPMKFDPDYTSDPTYVGNLAGYADELRKLAGPGVAFFDMTALSGWLQEAKGAKSLLSDPLHPGDFLARLYAQGILVTLSEGAAKPERKSDAHDPQLAEAVQAHGRGQLSSAERLYTSVLRRQPEHGLALGNLGVLYEQMGRPQDAIAIYERGVAAKPEDPDRRRSLANALWGVGRFASAAASYGEVARLVPSAPALHQHGAALAKAGQPEAAVAAYESALKLDPRNADILTKLGLALQSLGRSDEAITAQCRATSAKPSSGVAWLNFGDALASVGRHPEAMDAYRRGLAISPDDLTGRLGLAESLVAATELDEARGEAELALAKAPRNPRGLFLLATLDQLGRRNDSAVRLYRRVLEEVPDQESARLNLATILAEQGYAEEARREYRRVEGPLASAGRVRAALVAPVVSDSVEEIEAARRTMHESLPALRSERVETPQSEIGPPGFFLAYQGRENRELLTEIGEVLQDVVPDLSWTSSRLKGPSDGRLSVGFVSSNLHEHTVGRITSGLIEQMDRERFEVVVLRPPGIRDAYADRIARAADRTVELSPDFREAREAVAAQKLDAIYFPDIGMDPFTYYLAFSRMARVQAVGWGHADTTGIPNLDYFVSCRSFEAAGAEARYSEKLVQLNRINNYFERPTEEVAPMRREEAGLPEGRTIYLCPQSTFKLHPDFDEALAGILARDPEGIVAISAGAEPHWDEILQSRFRRTIGANAERIVFVPRVSPERFRSLLAMPDVILDPIHFTGGHTTYMAFSVGTPVITWNGGPLRSRMTAGLYALMEIDGPVAESVAEYVDAAVGLARDPARRAEFSGRILQNSPRLFEDREAVREFERFLISVTA
;
A
#
# COMPACT_ATOMS: atom_id res chain seq x y z
N MET A 1 -22.75 5.61 -9.22
CA MET A 1 -21.59 6.52 -9.34
C MET A 1 -21.60 7.44 -8.14
N ALA A 2 -20.46 7.57 -7.46
CA ALA A 2 -20.10 8.53 -6.41
C ALA A 2 -20.88 8.49 -5.08
N ASN A 3 -20.23 7.98 -4.02
CA ASN A 3 -19.67 8.89 -2.99
C ASN A 3 -18.83 8.13 -1.97
N VAL A 4 -17.54 8.10 -2.30
CA VAL A 4 -16.36 8.15 -1.43
C VAL A 4 -16.22 9.60 -1.00
N LEU A 5 -16.15 9.93 0.29
CA LEU A 5 -15.51 11.18 0.73
C LEU A 5 -15.20 11.25 2.23
N LEU A 6 -13.89 11.35 2.46
CA LEU A 6 -13.13 11.95 3.56
C LEU A 6 -13.52 13.42 3.88
N LEU A 7 -12.90 13.95 4.96
CA LEU A 7 -12.18 15.26 5.08
C LEU A 7 -12.65 16.33 6.13
N SER A 8 -11.82 16.49 7.18
CA SER A 8 -10.99 17.69 7.52
C SER A 8 -11.55 19.05 8.01
N THR A 9 -10.66 19.85 8.64
CA THR A 9 -10.69 21.33 8.79
C THR A 9 -9.27 21.83 9.18
N LEU A 10 -8.50 22.62 8.38
CA LEU A 10 -8.45 24.10 8.09
C LEU A 10 -7.73 24.94 9.21
N LEU A 11 -6.95 26.03 9.05
CA LEU A 11 -6.66 27.05 8.00
C LEU A 11 -5.50 28.01 8.46
N LEU A 12 -4.84 28.74 7.53
CA LEU A 12 -4.34 30.16 7.54
C LEU A 12 -2.86 30.49 7.16
N CYS A 13 -2.74 31.36 6.15
CA CYS A 13 -1.52 31.96 5.58
C CYS A 13 -1.01 33.19 6.35
N VAL A 14 0.31 33.30 6.56
CA VAL A 14 1.07 34.57 6.58
C VAL A 14 2.46 34.34 5.97
N THR A 15 2.85 35.23 5.07
CA THR A 15 4.10 35.26 4.29
C THR A 15 5.36 35.53 5.13
N SER A 16 6.44 34.76 4.98
CA SER A 16 7.81 35.24 4.68
C SER A 16 8.87 34.13 4.73
N GLY A 17 9.62 33.99 3.63
CA GLY A 17 10.95 33.39 3.45
C GLY A 17 11.41 32.21 4.32
N GLN A 18 11.47 31.01 3.72
CA GLN A 18 12.74 30.29 3.48
C GLN A 18 12.52 28.93 2.77
N THR A 19 13.10 28.84 1.57
CA THR A 19 13.68 27.65 0.90
C THR A 19 12.84 26.37 0.75
N SER A 20 12.22 26.26 -0.44
CA SER A 20 12.11 25.08 -1.32
C SER A 20 12.16 23.67 -0.72
N THR A 21 11.02 22.98 -0.81
CA THR A 21 10.83 21.53 -0.90
C THR A 21 11.81 20.82 -1.86
N PRO A 22 12.36 19.65 -1.48
CA PRO A 22 12.84 18.66 -2.44
C PRO A 22 12.14 17.31 -2.22
N GLY A 23 11.25 16.93 -3.14
CA GLY A 23 10.55 15.64 -3.08
C GLY A 23 9.70 15.32 -4.30
N ALA A 24 10.08 15.80 -5.50
CA ALA A 24 9.46 15.37 -6.75
C ALA A 24 10.10 14.06 -7.22
N SER A 25 9.27 13.07 -7.55
CA SER A 25 9.71 11.80 -8.12
C SER A 25 10.18 11.97 -9.56
N LEU A 26 11.43 11.60 -9.87
CA LEU A 26 11.87 11.31 -11.23
C LEU A 26 11.48 9.88 -11.58
N GLN A 27 10.25 9.70 -12.07
CA GLN A 27 9.84 8.50 -12.81
C GLN A 27 9.31 8.95 -14.17
N ASN A 28 9.93 8.38 -15.21
CA ASN A 28 9.48 8.25 -16.59
C ASN A 28 8.28 9.11 -17.03
N ALA A 29 8.54 10.35 -17.45
CA ALA A 29 7.61 11.15 -18.24
C ALA A 29 7.99 11.05 -19.73
N GLY A 30 7.97 9.83 -20.30
CA GLY A 30 7.83 9.71 -21.75
C GLY A 30 6.75 10.72 -22.20
N PHE A 31 6.96 11.42 -23.33
CA PHE A 31 6.29 12.70 -23.60
C PHE A 31 4.78 12.61 -23.32
N VAL A 32 4.37 13.11 -22.15
CA VAL A 32 2.97 13.15 -21.70
C VAL A 32 2.22 13.98 -22.75
N PRO A 33 0.94 13.71 -23.04
CA PRO A 33 0.12 14.71 -23.69
C PRO A 33 0.33 16.05 -22.96
N ASP A 34 0.83 17.06 -23.69
CA ASP A 34 1.17 18.43 -23.23
C ASP A 34 2.58 18.73 -22.67
N LEU A 35 3.60 17.88 -22.86
CA LEU A 35 5.02 18.24 -22.65
C LEU A 35 5.41 18.81 -21.26
N SER A 36 4.70 18.45 -20.18
CA SER A 36 4.98 19.04 -18.86
C SER A 36 6.48 18.89 -18.47
N GLY A 37 7.20 20.02 -18.42
CA GLY A 37 8.63 20.09 -18.06
C GLY A 37 9.66 20.15 -19.20
N TRP A 38 9.29 19.98 -20.48
CA TRP A 38 10.21 20.11 -21.63
C TRP A 38 10.11 21.48 -22.31
N THR A 39 11.25 22.10 -22.63
CA THR A 39 11.39 23.32 -23.43
C THR A 39 11.82 22.96 -24.85
N ILE A 40 11.09 23.47 -25.84
CA ILE A 40 11.32 23.18 -27.25
C ILE A 40 11.93 24.41 -27.93
N GLU A 41 12.97 24.20 -28.75
CA GLU A 41 13.63 25.24 -29.53
C GLU A 41 13.70 24.87 -31.03
N GLY A 42 13.59 25.88 -31.89
CA GLY A 42 13.72 25.72 -33.34
C GLY A 42 12.57 24.90 -33.94
N LYS A 43 12.91 23.89 -34.74
CA LYS A 43 11.95 23.05 -35.51
C LYS A 43 11.52 21.77 -34.79
N ALA A 44 11.79 21.66 -33.49
CA ALA A 44 11.34 20.53 -32.68
C ALA A 44 9.85 20.63 -32.34
N ARG A 45 9.15 19.50 -32.24
CA ARG A 45 7.75 19.33 -31.82
C ARG A 45 7.59 17.97 -31.12
N ALA A 46 6.62 17.84 -30.22
CA ALA A 46 6.28 16.55 -29.62
C ALA A 46 5.00 15.98 -30.23
N ARG A 47 4.93 14.65 -30.35
CA ARG A 47 3.81 13.93 -30.94
C ARG A 47 3.74 12.51 -30.37
N ASP A 48 2.58 12.07 -29.90
CA ASP A 48 2.29 10.66 -29.55
C ASP A 48 3.39 9.96 -28.70
N GLY A 49 3.93 10.63 -27.68
CA GLY A 49 4.98 10.04 -26.84
C GLY A 49 6.39 10.07 -27.43
N SER A 50 6.65 10.81 -28.53
CA SER A 50 7.96 11.01 -29.17
C SER A 50 8.27 12.51 -29.43
N VAL A 51 9.54 12.82 -29.71
CA VAL A 51 9.97 14.16 -30.19
C VAL A 51 10.44 14.09 -31.63
N GLU A 52 9.83 14.92 -32.48
CA GLU A 52 10.17 15.07 -33.88
C GLU A 52 10.88 16.42 -34.12
N ILE A 53 12.05 16.39 -34.75
CA ILE A 53 12.76 17.60 -35.19
C ILE A 53 12.77 17.63 -36.72
N GLY A 54 11.87 18.47 -37.25
CA GLY A 54 11.64 18.64 -38.69
C GLY A 54 12.83 19.23 -39.44
N PRO A 55 12.67 19.58 -40.73
CA PRO A 55 13.72 20.24 -41.51
C PRO A 55 14.14 21.56 -40.86
N GLY A 56 15.42 21.66 -40.48
CA GLY A 56 16.03 22.75 -39.72
C GLY A 56 16.62 22.32 -38.37
N LYS A 57 17.41 23.21 -37.75
CA LYS A 57 17.95 22.99 -36.40
C LYS A 57 16.85 23.03 -35.34
N GLY A 58 16.98 22.18 -34.33
CA GLY A 58 16.06 22.17 -33.20
C GLY A 58 16.59 21.37 -32.02
N ALA A 59 16.01 21.63 -30.85
CA ALA A 59 16.34 20.92 -29.63
C ALA A 59 15.11 20.80 -28.72
N ALA A 60 15.03 19.68 -27.99
CA ALA A 60 14.11 19.52 -26.86
C ALA A 60 14.95 19.39 -25.59
N ARG A 61 14.65 20.19 -24.56
CA ARG A 61 15.41 20.23 -23.31
C ARG A 61 14.54 20.08 -22.06
N GLN A 62 15.01 19.36 -21.06
CA GLN A 62 14.35 19.27 -19.76
C GLN A 62 15.36 19.56 -18.65
N ARG A 63 14.98 20.44 -17.72
CA ARG A 63 15.72 20.65 -16.50
C ARG A 63 15.25 19.65 -15.45
N VAL A 64 16.20 18.99 -14.82
CA VAL A 64 15.98 17.96 -13.81
C VAL A 64 16.75 18.35 -12.56
N ASP A 65 16.05 18.68 -11.47
CA ASP A 65 16.70 19.04 -10.21
C ASP A 65 17.20 17.76 -9.51
N VAL A 66 18.51 17.63 -9.36
CA VAL A 66 19.19 16.45 -8.81
C VAL A 66 20.27 16.91 -7.82
N PRO A 67 19.91 17.12 -6.53
CA PRO A 67 20.86 17.57 -5.55
C PRO A 67 21.85 16.45 -5.18
N GLY A 68 23.14 16.76 -5.26
CA GLY A 68 24.22 15.87 -4.80
C GLY A 68 24.65 14.83 -5.84
N LEU A 69 25.35 13.79 -5.37
CA LEU A 69 25.86 12.69 -6.19
C LEU A 69 24.72 11.72 -6.56
N ARG A 70 24.53 11.54 -7.86
CA ARG A 70 23.56 10.68 -8.55
C ARG A 70 24.23 10.06 -9.76
N ILE A 71 23.82 8.87 -10.16
CA ILE A 71 24.10 8.34 -11.49
C ILE A 71 22.81 8.43 -12.27
N LEU A 72 22.85 9.10 -13.41
CA LEU A 72 21.71 9.27 -14.28
C LEU A 72 22.02 8.56 -15.60
N TYR A 73 21.10 7.75 -16.06
CA TYR A 73 21.12 7.24 -17.43
C TYR A 73 20.05 7.95 -18.22
N PHE A 74 20.42 8.50 -19.38
CA PHE A 74 19.45 8.95 -20.36
C PHE A 74 19.64 8.19 -21.67
N GLY A 75 18.59 7.52 -22.13
CA GLY A 75 18.55 6.79 -23.38
C GLY A 75 17.40 7.24 -24.27
N ALA A 76 17.58 7.16 -25.58
CA ALA A 76 16.52 7.29 -26.57
C ALA A 76 16.89 6.56 -27.86
N THR A 77 15.89 6.08 -28.59
CA THR A 77 16.06 5.54 -29.94
C THR A 77 15.92 6.68 -30.94
N LEU A 78 17.02 7.09 -31.57
CA LEU A 78 17.05 8.18 -32.55
C LEU A 78 16.94 7.62 -33.97
N ARG A 79 15.88 8.01 -34.68
CA ARG A 79 15.57 7.59 -36.05
C ARG A 79 15.73 8.76 -37.02
N PRO A 80 16.91 8.90 -37.64
CA PRO A 80 17.13 9.90 -38.67
C PRO A 80 16.57 9.45 -40.03
N SER A 81 15.83 10.33 -40.70
CA SER A 81 15.37 10.15 -42.07
C SER A 81 16.20 11.03 -43.01
N GLY A 82 17.23 10.43 -43.63
CA GLY A 82 18.19 11.06 -44.54
C GLY A 82 19.63 11.01 -44.01
N ALA A 83 20.62 10.86 -44.89
CA ALA A 83 22.02 10.66 -44.52
C ALA A 83 22.61 11.81 -43.67
N ASP A 84 22.09 13.03 -43.81
CA ASP A 84 22.59 14.22 -43.11
C ASP A 84 21.85 14.53 -41.80
N ALA A 85 20.82 13.77 -41.41
CA ALA A 85 19.99 14.03 -40.23
C ALA A 85 20.64 13.53 -38.92
N THR A 86 21.83 14.05 -38.57
CA THR A 86 22.54 13.61 -37.35
C THR A 86 21.90 14.16 -36.06
N GLY A 87 21.39 13.26 -35.23
CA GLY A 87 20.85 13.55 -33.90
C GLY A 87 21.83 13.18 -32.79
N ARG A 88 21.76 13.88 -31.66
CA ARG A 88 22.53 13.54 -30.45
C ARG A 88 21.75 13.78 -29.17
N ILE A 89 22.10 13.03 -28.15
CA ILE A 89 21.69 13.25 -26.76
C ILE A 89 22.81 14.00 -26.05
N ARG A 90 22.46 14.96 -25.20
CA ARG A 90 23.40 15.67 -24.34
C ARG A 90 22.86 15.79 -22.91
N LEU A 91 23.69 15.47 -21.92
CA LEU A 91 23.44 15.70 -20.50
C LEU A 91 24.46 16.69 -19.93
N GLN A 92 23.99 17.71 -19.23
CA GLN A 92 24.83 18.77 -18.66
C GLN A 92 24.53 19.02 -17.18
N CYS A 93 25.52 18.86 -16.31
CA CYS A 93 25.42 19.16 -14.88
C CYS A 93 25.71 20.63 -14.59
N PHE A 94 24.90 21.27 -13.74
CA PHE A 94 25.11 22.65 -13.29
C PHE A 94 25.12 22.77 -11.77
N ASP A 95 25.92 23.69 -11.24
CA ASP A 95 25.87 24.06 -9.82
C ASP A 95 24.75 25.07 -9.51
N VAL A 96 24.56 25.40 -8.22
CA VAL A 96 23.58 26.40 -7.75
C VAL A 96 23.81 27.81 -8.32
N ARG A 97 25.00 28.08 -8.89
CA ARG A 97 25.37 29.35 -9.55
C ARG A 97 25.28 29.24 -11.08
N LYS A 98 24.64 28.19 -11.61
CA LYS A 98 24.48 27.92 -13.05
C LYS A 98 25.79 27.72 -13.81
N ARG A 99 26.89 27.34 -13.13
CA ARG A 99 28.15 27.00 -13.81
C ARG A 99 28.10 25.55 -14.26
N LEU A 100 28.51 25.29 -15.51
CA LEU A 100 28.63 23.93 -16.05
C LEU A 100 29.72 23.18 -15.27
N LEU A 101 29.37 21.98 -14.80
CA LEU A 101 30.23 21.10 -14.02
C LEU A 101 30.69 19.89 -14.82
N LEU A 102 29.84 19.35 -15.70
CA LEU A 102 30.13 18.19 -16.54
C LEU A 102 29.17 18.20 -17.73
N SER A 103 29.65 17.80 -18.92
CA SER A 103 28.82 17.66 -20.12
C SER A 103 29.20 16.36 -20.83
N LEU A 104 28.21 15.53 -21.13
CA LEU A 104 28.41 14.30 -21.90
C LEU A 104 27.42 14.26 -23.06
N GLU A 105 27.84 13.70 -24.19
CA GLU A 105 26.98 13.51 -25.35
C GLU A 105 27.16 12.12 -25.97
N ALA A 106 26.09 11.63 -26.58
CA ALA A 106 26.06 10.35 -27.29
C ALA A 106 25.28 10.49 -28.60
N GLY A 107 25.84 9.93 -29.67
CA GLY A 107 25.14 9.76 -30.96
C GLY A 107 24.45 8.40 -31.05
N PRO A 108 23.57 8.20 -32.03
CA PRO A 108 22.92 6.91 -32.26
C PRO A 108 23.91 5.85 -32.73
N ASP A 109 23.76 4.64 -32.19
CA ASP A 109 24.41 3.46 -32.71
C ASP A 109 24.00 3.23 -34.19
N PRO A 110 24.96 3.03 -35.11
CA PRO A 110 24.67 2.96 -36.55
C PRO A 110 23.75 1.79 -36.96
N LYS A 111 23.65 0.72 -36.16
CA LYS A 111 22.85 -0.47 -36.48
C LYS A 111 21.46 -0.44 -35.86
N THR A 112 21.35 0.12 -34.65
CA THR A 112 20.13 0.05 -33.83
C THR A 112 19.41 1.38 -33.69
N GLY A 113 20.08 2.50 -33.98
CA GLY A 113 19.57 3.84 -33.73
C GLY A 113 19.53 4.23 -32.24
N ALA A 114 19.90 3.32 -31.33
CA ALA A 114 19.89 3.58 -29.90
C ALA A 114 21.02 4.55 -29.53
N ALA A 115 20.69 5.62 -28.81
CA ALA A 115 21.65 6.53 -28.21
C ALA A 115 21.42 6.52 -26.69
N GLY A 116 22.50 6.42 -25.91
CA GLY A 116 22.41 6.43 -24.46
C GLY A 116 23.65 7.07 -23.85
N VAL A 117 23.45 7.84 -22.78
CA VAL A 117 24.54 8.48 -22.06
C VAL A 117 24.34 8.35 -20.56
N TYR A 118 25.40 7.88 -19.89
CA TYR A 118 25.47 7.79 -18.44
C TYR A 118 26.19 9.01 -17.89
N LEU A 119 25.60 9.69 -16.92
CA LEU A 119 26.15 10.85 -16.26
C LEU A 119 26.18 10.62 -14.76
N LYS A 120 27.37 10.70 -14.17
CA LYS A 120 27.51 10.79 -12.72
C LYS A 120 27.54 12.27 -12.33
N THR A 121 26.52 12.73 -11.61
CA THR A 121 26.48 14.09 -11.09
C THR A 121 27.58 14.28 -10.04
N GLN A 122 27.91 15.52 -9.75
CA GLN A 122 28.94 15.89 -8.79
C GLN A 122 28.29 16.33 -7.48
N ALA A 123 29.04 16.32 -6.37
CA ALA A 123 28.54 16.74 -5.06
C ALA A 123 27.95 18.17 -5.05
N ARG A 124 28.40 19.04 -5.97
CA ARG A 124 27.93 20.42 -6.14
C ARG A 124 26.85 20.58 -7.21
N THR A 125 26.44 19.49 -7.86
CA THR A 125 25.35 19.52 -8.85
C THR A 125 24.06 19.90 -8.16
N ALA A 126 23.41 20.93 -8.70
CA ALA A 126 22.08 21.38 -8.30
C ALA A 126 21.02 20.84 -9.24
N TYR A 127 21.30 20.86 -10.55
CA TYR A 127 20.41 20.35 -11.58
C TYR A 127 21.18 19.84 -12.79
N VAL A 128 20.51 19.01 -13.58
CA VAL A 128 20.97 18.50 -14.87
C VAL A 128 20.04 19.00 -15.97
N LEU A 129 20.63 19.42 -17.08
CA LEU A 129 19.92 19.74 -18.30
C LEU A 129 20.05 18.57 -19.27
N VAL A 130 18.92 17.97 -19.61
CA VAL A 130 18.78 16.89 -20.58
C VAL A 130 18.43 17.50 -21.92
N SER A 131 19.09 17.12 -23.02
CA SER A 131 18.82 17.67 -24.36
C SER A 131 18.86 16.61 -25.46
N ILE A 132 17.90 16.67 -26.38
CA ILE A 132 17.92 15.97 -27.67
C ILE A 132 18.11 17.05 -28.74
N GLU A 133 19.19 16.97 -29.51
CA GLU A 133 19.59 18.00 -30.47
C GLU A 133 19.76 17.43 -31.88
N LYS A 134 19.34 18.22 -32.89
CA LYS A 134 19.67 18.00 -34.30
C LYS A 134 20.39 19.22 -34.85
N SER A 135 21.60 19.01 -35.38
CA SER A 135 22.47 20.10 -35.85
C SER A 135 22.36 20.42 -37.34
N SER A 136 21.70 19.57 -38.14
CA SER A 136 21.58 19.73 -39.60
C SER A 136 20.27 20.37 -40.05
N GLU A 137 20.31 21.05 -41.21
CA GLU A 137 19.16 21.76 -41.81
C GLU A 137 18.22 20.81 -42.60
N ALA A 138 18.69 19.64 -43.04
CA ALA A 138 17.94 18.69 -43.87
C ALA A 138 17.44 17.46 -43.09
N GLY A 139 16.44 16.77 -43.63
CA GLY A 139 15.89 15.52 -43.09
C GLY A 139 14.98 15.68 -41.87
N LEU A 140 14.58 14.57 -41.26
CA LEU A 140 13.75 14.49 -40.05
C LEU A 140 14.50 13.67 -39.00
N LEU A 141 14.45 14.07 -37.73
CA LEU A 141 14.92 13.25 -36.61
C LEU A 141 13.74 12.94 -35.71
N VAL A 142 13.48 11.66 -35.45
CA VAL A 142 12.48 11.22 -34.47
C VAL A 142 13.20 10.58 -33.29
N ALA A 143 12.87 10.97 -32.07
CA ALA A 143 13.36 10.37 -30.84
C ALA A 143 12.22 9.61 -30.15
N ASP A 144 12.28 8.28 -30.22
CA ASP A 144 11.34 7.34 -29.62
C ASP A 144 11.97 6.71 -28.35
N GLU A 145 11.16 6.14 -27.46
CA GLU A 145 11.64 5.41 -26.26
C GLU A 145 12.58 6.24 -25.37
N VAL A 146 12.24 7.51 -25.12
CA VAL A 146 13.03 8.38 -24.25
C VAL A 146 12.92 7.93 -22.80
N VAL A 147 14.06 7.64 -22.18
CA VAL A 147 14.17 7.11 -20.83
C VAL A 147 15.20 7.93 -20.05
N LEU A 148 14.78 8.57 -18.97
CA LEU A 148 15.68 9.11 -17.95
C LEU A 148 15.53 8.27 -16.67
N ARG A 149 16.62 7.65 -16.22
CA ARG A 149 16.67 6.85 -14.99
C ARG A 149 17.65 7.47 -14.02
N ASP A 150 17.20 7.67 -12.78
CA ASP A 150 18.11 7.88 -11.66
C ASP A 150 18.60 6.51 -11.17
N GLU A 151 19.74 6.10 -11.72
CA GLU A 151 20.42 4.84 -11.42
C GLU A 151 20.89 4.76 -9.96
N ASP A 152 20.98 5.89 -9.24
CA ASP A 152 21.24 5.89 -7.79
C ASP A 152 19.97 5.71 -6.95
N ARG A 153 18.78 5.90 -7.54
CA ARG A 153 17.48 5.72 -6.87
C ARG A 153 16.94 4.28 -6.98
N ASP A 154 17.25 3.61 -8.08
CA ASP A 154 17.01 2.16 -8.28
C ASP A 154 18.12 1.29 -7.65
N ARG A 155 19.21 1.93 -7.16
CA ARG A 155 20.21 1.28 -6.31
C ARG A 155 19.64 1.09 -4.91
N VAL A 156 19.10 -0.10 -4.67
CA VAL A 156 19.00 -0.61 -3.31
C VAL A 156 20.44 -0.85 -2.84
N GLU A 157 20.97 0.04 -1.98
CA GLU A 157 22.17 -0.28 -1.19
C GLU A 157 21.83 -1.48 -0.31
N ARG A 158 22.09 -2.68 -0.83
CA ARG A 158 22.00 -3.91 -0.07
C ARG A 158 23.14 -3.87 0.92
N ALA A 159 22.82 -4.09 2.20
CA ALA A 159 23.85 -4.21 3.21
C ALA A 159 24.86 -5.27 2.75
N PRO A 160 26.17 -4.97 2.81
CA PRO A 160 27.17 -5.95 2.43
C PRO A 160 26.93 -7.21 3.26
N LEU A 161 26.81 -8.37 2.58
CA LEU A 161 26.67 -9.68 3.22
C LEU A 161 27.96 -10.15 3.90
N VAL A 162 28.93 -9.24 4.02
CA VAL A 162 30.27 -9.44 4.52
C VAL A 162 30.55 -8.36 5.55
N ASP A 163 31.21 -8.73 6.64
CA ASP A 163 31.73 -7.75 7.59
C ASP A 163 32.83 -6.95 6.88
N LEU A 164 32.56 -5.67 6.58
CA LEU A 164 33.50 -4.81 5.88
C LEU A 164 34.78 -4.52 6.68
N ASP A 165 34.79 -4.70 8.00
CA ASP A 165 36.00 -4.59 8.81
C ASP A 165 36.84 -5.86 8.78
N ASP A 166 36.21 -7.05 8.77
CA ASP A 166 36.93 -8.32 8.60
C ASP A 166 37.46 -8.47 7.17
N ALA A 167 36.62 -8.14 6.17
CA ALA A 167 36.96 -8.19 4.75
C ALA A 167 38.06 -7.21 4.32
N MET A 168 38.24 -6.10 5.05
CA MET A 168 39.28 -5.09 4.77
C MET A 168 40.56 -5.29 5.58
N ARG A 169 40.71 -6.39 6.32
CA ARG A 169 42.00 -6.78 6.89
C ARG A 169 42.99 -7.04 5.75
N PRO A 170 44.23 -6.48 5.82
CA PRO A 170 45.18 -6.64 4.73
C PRO A 170 45.43 -8.14 4.46
N VAL A 171 45.23 -8.59 3.23
CA VAL A 171 45.34 -10.03 2.91
C VAL A 171 46.75 -10.60 3.10
N TRP A 172 47.75 -9.72 3.14
CA TRP A 172 49.14 -10.04 3.41
C TRP A 172 49.49 -9.99 4.91
N GLU A 173 48.54 -9.68 5.79
CA GLU A 173 48.69 -9.60 7.25
C GLU A 173 47.68 -10.51 7.97
N GLY A 174 48.16 -11.46 8.78
CA GLY A 174 47.33 -12.34 9.58
C GLY A 174 47.20 -13.77 9.02
N GLY A 175 46.41 -14.59 9.71
CA GLY A 175 46.18 -16.00 9.36
C GLY A 175 44.71 -16.27 9.05
N ARG A 176 43.97 -15.29 8.54
CA ARG A 176 42.55 -15.40 8.20
C ARG A 176 42.26 -14.67 6.91
N ILE A 177 41.60 -15.36 5.98
CA ILE A 177 41.05 -14.80 4.76
C ILE A 177 39.52 -14.76 4.90
N ALA A 178 38.94 -13.58 4.69
CA ALA A 178 37.51 -13.35 4.79
C ALA A 178 36.87 -13.18 3.40
N ASP A 179 35.84 -13.98 3.14
CA ASP A 179 34.99 -13.95 1.94
C ASP A 179 35.80 -13.83 0.64
N GLU A 180 36.75 -14.73 0.46
CA GLU A 180 37.48 -14.91 -0.78
C GLU A 180 36.55 -15.42 -1.88
N THR A 181 36.49 -14.70 -2.99
CA THR A 181 35.71 -15.06 -4.18
C THR A 181 36.31 -16.28 -4.87
N VAL A 182 35.54 -17.32 -5.12
CA VAL A 182 35.96 -18.53 -5.84
C VAL A 182 34.91 -18.92 -6.86
N LEU A 183 35.31 -19.16 -8.10
CA LEU A 183 34.45 -19.77 -9.11
C LEU A 183 34.74 -21.28 -9.14
N LEU A 184 33.70 -22.11 -9.00
CA LEU A 184 33.84 -23.56 -8.99
C LEU A 184 33.56 -24.13 -10.37
N ASP A 185 34.55 -24.80 -10.96
CA ASP A 185 34.35 -25.65 -12.13
C ASP A 185 33.80 -27.03 -11.68
N PRO A 186 32.70 -27.56 -12.26
CA PRO A 186 32.17 -28.89 -11.95
C PRO A 186 33.20 -30.02 -12.09
N GLU A 187 34.14 -29.90 -13.03
CA GLU A 187 35.17 -30.91 -13.32
C GLU A 187 36.51 -30.58 -12.64
N GLY A 188 36.86 -29.29 -12.57
CA GLY A 188 38.17 -28.82 -12.11
C GLY A 188 38.22 -28.25 -10.69
N GLY A 189 37.08 -27.93 -10.08
CA GLY A 189 36.99 -27.20 -8.82
C GLY A 189 37.42 -25.72 -8.92
N GLY A 190 37.63 -25.08 -7.78
CA GLY A 190 38.13 -23.70 -7.67
C GLY A 190 39.16 -23.58 -6.55
N ARG A 191 40.21 -22.77 -6.76
CA ARG A 191 41.35 -22.65 -5.83
C ARG A 191 41.18 -21.47 -4.87
N LEU A 192 41.43 -21.73 -3.59
CA LEU A 192 41.68 -20.74 -2.55
C LEU A 192 43.13 -20.26 -2.62
N LEU A 193 43.36 -19.04 -2.15
CA LEU A 193 44.68 -18.42 -2.10
C LEU A 193 45.64 -19.19 -1.19
N PHE A 194 45.16 -19.66 -0.04
CA PHE A 194 45.95 -20.42 0.95
C PHE A 194 45.25 -21.73 1.35
N ALA A 195 46.01 -22.66 1.93
CA ALA A 195 45.48 -23.90 2.47
C ALA A 195 44.80 -23.66 3.83
N PRO A 196 43.49 -23.99 3.99
CA PRO A 196 42.78 -23.80 5.25
C PRO A 196 43.27 -24.73 6.37
N LEU A 197 43.45 -24.19 7.59
CA LEU A 197 43.82 -24.93 8.82
C LEU A 197 42.66 -25.72 9.45
N GLY A 198 41.42 -25.35 9.13
CA GLY A 198 40.20 -25.88 9.76
C GLY A 198 38.99 -25.77 8.85
N ALA A 199 37.81 -25.58 9.45
CA ALA A 199 36.56 -25.46 8.71
C ALA A 199 36.57 -24.24 7.77
N VAL A 200 36.13 -24.44 6.54
CA VAL A 200 35.91 -23.37 5.57
C VAL A 200 34.44 -23.01 5.56
N SER A 201 34.13 -21.75 5.84
CA SER A 201 32.78 -21.24 5.64
C SER A 201 32.63 -20.86 4.17
N VAL A 202 31.79 -21.58 3.43
CA VAL A 202 31.48 -21.27 2.02
C VAL A 202 30.03 -20.80 1.93
N LYS A 203 29.80 -19.66 1.28
CA LYS A 203 28.47 -19.14 0.98
C LYS A 203 28.35 -18.66 -0.46
N ASP A 204 27.16 -18.65 -1.04
CA ASP A 204 26.93 -17.96 -2.31
C ASP A 204 26.69 -16.46 -2.09
N GLY A 205 26.48 -15.73 -3.19
CA GLY A 205 26.10 -14.33 -3.13
C GLY A 205 24.74 -14.05 -2.45
N ALA A 206 23.82 -15.01 -2.33
CA ALA A 206 22.60 -14.81 -1.56
C ALA A 206 22.82 -14.98 -0.03
N GLY A 207 24.04 -15.36 0.38
CA GLY A 207 24.36 -15.67 1.77
C GLY A 207 23.97 -17.10 2.18
N LYS A 208 23.57 -17.95 1.23
CA LYS A 208 23.29 -19.37 1.49
C LYS A 208 24.60 -20.07 1.81
N ALA A 209 24.69 -20.63 3.02
CA ALA A 209 25.85 -21.40 3.45
C ALA A 209 25.82 -22.83 2.86
N TYR A 210 27.00 -23.31 2.49
CA TYR A 210 27.24 -24.66 1.98
C TYR A 210 28.08 -25.46 2.96
N VAL A 211 27.82 -26.76 3.02
CA VAL A 211 28.42 -27.67 4.01
C VAL A 211 29.49 -28.54 3.35
N GLU A 212 30.70 -28.53 3.92
CA GLU A 212 31.81 -29.39 3.51
C GLU A 212 31.43 -30.88 3.67
N GLY A 213 31.73 -31.70 2.66
CA GLY A 213 31.37 -33.13 2.57
C GLY A 213 29.98 -33.40 1.97
N ARG A 214 29.06 -32.44 2.01
CA ARG A 214 27.73 -32.55 1.40
C ARG A 214 27.62 -31.78 0.10
N ASP A 215 27.97 -30.51 0.14
CA ASP A 215 27.76 -29.56 -0.96
C ASP A 215 29.04 -29.32 -1.75
N PHE A 216 30.19 -29.35 -1.08
CA PHE A 216 31.53 -29.28 -1.67
C PHE A 216 32.49 -30.16 -0.87
N THR A 217 33.59 -30.57 -1.49
CA THR A 217 34.73 -31.22 -0.84
C THR A 217 35.95 -30.33 -0.95
N ARG A 218 36.94 -30.59 -0.11
CA ARG A 218 38.19 -29.83 -0.10
C ARG A 218 39.39 -30.76 -0.07
N GLN A 219 40.36 -30.44 -0.90
CA GLN A 219 41.68 -31.08 -0.91
C GLN A 219 42.77 -30.01 -0.94
N GLY A 220 43.43 -29.78 0.19
CA GLY A 220 44.36 -28.66 0.34
C GLY A 220 43.65 -27.32 0.16
N ASN A 221 44.07 -26.53 -0.83
CA ASN A 221 43.44 -25.26 -1.21
C ASN A 221 42.44 -25.39 -2.38
N LEU A 222 42.14 -26.61 -2.86
CA LEU A 222 41.16 -26.85 -3.91
C LEU A 222 39.78 -27.14 -3.30
N LEU A 223 38.75 -26.41 -3.73
CA LEU A 223 37.35 -26.69 -3.46
C LEU A 223 36.71 -27.36 -4.68
N SER A 224 36.00 -28.46 -4.49
CA SER A 224 35.32 -29.18 -5.58
C SER A 224 33.85 -29.37 -5.23
N ALA A 225 32.94 -29.02 -6.14
CA ALA A 225 31.51 -29.25 -5.92
C ALA A 225 31.21 -30.76 -5.81
N VAL A 226 30.31 -31.13 -4.91
CA VAL A 226 29.79 -32.51 -4.85
C VAL A 226 28.73 -32.68 -5.92
N ALA A 227 28.74 -33.80 -6.64
CA ALA A 227 27.74 -34.09 -7.66
C ALA A 227 26.31 -34.04 -7.07
N GLY A 228 25.40 -33.30 -7.73
CA GLY A 228 24.03 -33.09 -7.27
C GLY A 228 23.85 -31.98 -6.22
N SER A 229 24.93 -31.32 -5.81
CA SER A 229 24.87 -30.13 -4.95
C SER A 229 24.20 -28.94 -5.66
N THR A 230 23.61 -28.04 -4.87
CA THR A 230 23.07 -26.76 -5.36
C THR A 230 24.07 -25.61 -5.23
N ILE A 231 25.34 -25.93 -4.96
CA ILE A 231 26.42 -24.94 -4.96
C ILE A 231 26.62 -24.39 -6.36
N PRO A 232 26.80 -23.06 -6.54
CA PRO A 232 27.02 -22.49 -7.86
C PRO A 232 28.30 -23.04 -8.47
N THR A 233 28.19 -23.54 -9.70
CA THR A 233 29.32 -23.98 -10.51
C THR A 233 29.18 -23.42 -11.92
N MET A 234 30.28 -23.31 -12.65
CA MET A 234 30.30 -22.91 -14.05
C MET A 234 31.33 -23.75 -14.82
N ALA A 235 30.84 -24.52 -15.80
CA ALA A 235 31.66 -25.43 -16.58
C ALA A 235 32.56 -24.70 -17.59
N ALA A 236 33.67 -25.35 -17.96
CA ALA A 236 34.58 -24.87 -18.99
C ALA A 236 33.88 -24.49 -20.32
N SER A 237 32.87 -25.27 -20.70
CA SER A 237 32.06 -25.04 -21.89
C SER A 237 31.04 -23.92 -21.76
N GLU A 238 30.75 -23.42 -20.56
CA GLU A 238 29.88 -22.24 -20.37
C GLU A 238 30.65 -20.93 -20.60
N TYR A 239 31.96 -21.00 -20.80
CA TYR A 239 32.82 -19.85 -21.11
C TYR A 239 32.90 -19.51 -22.63
N VAL A 240 32.06 -20.07 -23.52
CA VAL A 240 32.34 -20.18 -24.98
C VAL A 240 32.81 -18.90 -25.70
N LYS A 241 33.79 -19.16 -26.58
CA LYS A 241 34.53 -18.32 -27.52
C LYS A 241 33.93 -18.35 -28.95
N GLY A 242 33.80 -17.17 -29.55
CA GLY A 242 33.33 -16.78 -30.90
C GLY A 242 33.62 -15.28 -31.07
N ASP A 243 32.88 -14.48 -31.87
CA ASP A 243 33.01 -13.00 -31.92
C ASP A 243 32.44 -12.30 -30.66
N LEU A 244 32.99 -12.72 -29.52
CA LEU A 244 33.06 -12.16 -28.17
C LEU A 244 31.75 -11.71 -27.48
N PRO A 245 31.01 -12.65 -26.86
CA PRO A 245 30.03 -12.32 -25.84
C PRO A 245 30.73 -12.16 -24.48
N TRP A 246 30.42 -11.07 -23.79
CA TRP A 246 30.83 -10.78 -22.42
C TRP A 246 30.37 -11.90 -21.47
N THR A 247 31.29 -12.71 -20.96
CA THR A 247 30.95 -13.78 -20.01
C THR A 247 30.77 -13.19 -18.61
N GLU A 248 29.50 -13.10 -18.22
CA GLU A 248 29.05 -12.63 -16.92
C GLU A 248 29.24 -13.71 -15.84
N THR A 249 30.35 -13.65 -15.10
CA THR A 249 30.62 -14.57 -13.97
C THR A 249 30.10 -14.05 -12.63
N ALA A 250 29.75 -12.75 -12.54
CA ALA A 250 29.23 -12.19 -11.29
C ALA A 250 27.95 -12.89 -10.82
N GLY A 251 27.85 -13.10 -9.51
CA GLY A 251 26.76 -13.84 -8.88
C GLY A 251 26.86 -15.37 -9.01
N ARG A 252 27.84 -15.90 -9.75
CA ARG A 252 28.12 -17.36 -9.84
C ARG A 252 29.28 -17.80 -8.95
N HIS A 253 30.00 -16.87 -8.34
CA HIS A 253 31.05 -17.19 -7.36
C HIS A 253 30.47 -17.59 -6.00
N VAL A 254 31.26 -18.37 -5.28
CA VAL A 254 31.10 -18.58 -3.84
C VAL A 254 32.14 -17.77 -3.07
N TYR A 255 31.90 -17.58 -1.77
CA TYR A 255 32.67 -16.75 -0.87
C TYR A 255 33.16 -17.61 0.29
N ALA A 256 34.47 -17.81 0.34
CA ALA A 256 35.11 -18.67 1.31
C ALA A 256 35.80 -17.86 2.41
N THR A 257 35.46 -18.14 3.67
CA THR A 257 36.15 -17.59 4.86
C THR A 257 36.86 -18.70 5.60
N TYR A 258 38.16 -18.53 5.88
CA TYR A 258 38.99 -19.57 6.49
C TYR A 258 40.26 -19.00 7.15
N ASP A 259 40.80 -19.76 8.12
CA ASP A 259 42.09 -19.46 8.74
C ASP A 259 43.21 -20.27 8.05
N HIS A 260 44.42 -19.72 7.92
CA HIS A 260 45.59 -20.33 7.28
C HIS A 260 46.89 -20.04 8.05
N ALA A 261 47.91 -20.88 7.85
CA ALA A 261 49.28 -20.66 8.36
C ALA A 261 50.28 -20.22 7.29
N ASP A 262 49.85 -20.20 6.02
CA ASP A 262 50.71 -19.91 4.87
C ASP A 262 51.20 -18.46 4.89
N ARG A 263 52.44 -18.26 4.41
CA ARG A 263 53.02 -16.93 4.28
C ARG A 263 52.64 -16.32 2.94
N TRP A 264 52.34 -15.02 2.96
CA TRP A 264 52.20 -14.23 1.75
C TRP A 264 53.53 -14.18 0.97
N THR A 265 53.51 -14.57 -0.30
CA THR A 265 54.67 -14.55 -1.22
C THR A 265 54.50 -13.59 -2.40
N GLY A 266 53.35 -12.92 -2.49
CA GLY A 266 53.04 -11.95 -3.55
C GLY A 266 53.66 -10.56 -3.30
N PRO A 267 53.52 -9.64 -4.27
CA PRO A 267 53.96 -8.27 -4.10
C PRO A 267 53.11 -7.56 -3.02
N ILE A 268 53.76 -6.88 -2.09
CA ILE A 268 53.10 -6.04 -1.09
C ILE A 268 53.32 -4.58 -1.49
N PRO A 269 52.27 -3.74 -1.57
CA PRO A 269 52.42 -2.32 -1.85
C PRO A 269 53.33 -1.66 -0.82
N ALA A 270 54.27 -0.83 -1.28
CA ALA A 270 55.15 -0.10 -0.37
C ALA A 270 54.47 1.19 0.10
N SER A 271 54.63 1.51 1.39
CA SER A 271 54.29 2.83 1.91
C SER A 271 55.03 3.92 1.14
N GLN A 272 54.28 4.88 0.61
CA GLN A 272 54.80 6.07 -0.08
C GLN A 272 54.22 7.36 0.51
N ALA A 273 53.70 7.31 1.74
CA ALA A 273 53.08 8.44 2.41
C ALA A 273 54.01 9.66 2.47
N GLY A 274 55.33 9.44 2.60
CA GLY A 274 56.35 10.50 2.57
C GLY A 274 56.46 11.25 1.23
N ARG A 275 55.92 10.71 0.13
CA ARG A 275 55.81 11.40 -1.17
C ARG A 275 54.59 12.33 -1.23
N LEU A 276 53.66 12.23 -0.28
CA LEU A 276 52.40 12.98 -0.24
C LEU A 276 52.32 13.84 1.04
N PRO A 277 53.28 14.76 1.24
CA PRO A 277 53.43 15.50 2.50
C PRO A 277 52.21 16.36 2.86
N GLU A 278 51.50 16.95 1.89
CA GLU A 278 50.35 17.79 2.19
C GLU A 278 49.12 16.97 2.63
N THR A 279 48.85 15.87 1.93
CA THR A 279 47.77 14.94 2.28
C THR A 279 48.05 14.30 3.64
N LEU A 280 49.25 13.78 3.84
CA LEU A 280 49.64 13.13 5.10
C LEU A 280 49.57 14.08 6.29
N ARG A 281 50.01 15.33 6.12
CA ARG A 281 49.91 16.38 7.16
C ARG A 281 48.46 16.65 7.53
N LYS A 282 47.55 16.71 6.54
CA LYS A 282 46.12 16.92 6.81
C LYS A 282 45.46 15.70 7.46
N LEU A 283 45.78 14.48 6.99
CA LEU A 283 45.27 13.23 7.56
C LEU A 283 45.65 13.10 9.04
N LYS A 284 46.93 13.30 9.38
CA LYS A 284 47.42 13.30 10.77
C LYS A 284 46.83 14.41 11.63
N GLY A 285 46.71 15.61 11.04
CA GLY A 285 46.15 16.77 11.71
C GLY A 285 44.63 16.73 11.87
N ARG A 286 43.96 15.65 11.44
CA ARG A 286 42.50 15.48 11.41
C ARG A 286 41.78 16.66 10.74
N LYS A 287 42.41 17.23 9.72
CA LYS A 287 41.84 18.33 8.94
C LYS A 287 40.93 17.76 7.87
N ALA A 288 40.06 18.60 7.31
CA ALA A 288 39.30 18.23 6.12
C ALA A 288 40.26 17.84 4.98
N VAL A 289 40.03 16.64 4.43
CA VAL A 289 40.77 16.10 3.29
C VAL A 289 39.76 15.71 2.22
N SER A 290 39.88 16.31 1.04
CA SER A 290 39.10 15.93 -0.14
C SER A 290 39.93 15.00 -1.03
N ILE A 291 39.49 13.76 -1.19
CA ILE A 291 40.12 12.75 -2.05
C ILE A 291 39.20 12.49 -3.24
N VAL A 292 39.68 12.68 -4.46
CA VAL A 292 38.90 12.44 -5.68
C VAL A 292 39.45 11.23 -6.42
N ALA A 293 38.63 10.18 -6.59
CA ALA A 293 38.96 9.05 -7.45
C ALA A 293 38.47 9.33 -8.88
N PHE A 294 39.38 9.31 -9.85
CA PHE A 294 39.13 9.64 -11.25
C PHE A 294 39.75 8.58 -12.16
N GLY A 295 38.94 7.96 -13.00
CA GLY A 295 39.35 6.77 -13.71
C GLY A 295 38.28 6.18 -14.62
N ASP A 296 38.61 5.05 -15.21
CA ASP A 296 37.74 4.26 -16.08
C ASP A 296 36.82 3.30 -15.28
N SER A 297 36.24 2.30 -15.96
CA SER A 297 35.27 1.35 -15.37
C SER A 297 35.82 0.58 -14.17
N ILE A 298 37.14 0.43 -14.02
CA ILE A 298 37.71 -0.25 -12.86
C ILE A 298 37.49 0.51 -11.54
N THR A 299 37.36 1.83 -11.65
CA THR A 299 37.14 2.71 -10.50
C THR A 299 35.69 2.67 -9.99
N LEU A 300 34.80 2.08 -10.78
CA LEU A 300 33.40 1.83 -10.41
C LEU A 300 33.21 0.48 -9.68
N GLY A 301 34.18 -0.44 -9.73
CA GLY A 301 34.04 -1.80 -9.21
C GLY A 301 33.07 -2.66 -10.03
N VAL A 302 32.40 -3.63 -9.42
CA VAL A 302 31.43 -4.56 -10.07
C VAL A 302 30.31 -3.81 -10.82
N GLY A 303 29.99 -2.58 -10.45
CA GLY A 303 29.01 -1.76 -11.18
C GLY A 303 29.47 -1.24 -12.56
N GLY A 304 30.76 -1.33 -12.89
CA GLY A 304 31.33 -0.89 -14.17
C GLY A 304 31.10 -1.84 -15.35
N SER A 305 30.76 -3.10 -15.08
CA SER A 305 30.50 -4.16 -16.08
C SER A 305 29.07 -4.20 -16.61
N GLY A 306 28.18 -3.33 -16.15
CA GLY A 306 26.74 -3.42 -16.42
C GLY A 306 26.00 -4.45 -15.56
N GLN A 307 26.71 -5.26 -14.78
CA GLN A 307 26.13 -6.25 -13.87
C GLN A 307 25.67 -5.62 -12.54
N ARG A 308 24.49 -5.02 -12.58
CA ARG A 308 23.85 -4.38 -11.43
C ARG A 308 23.27 -5.45 -10.50
N ASN A 309 23.41 -5.27 -9.19
CA ASN A 309 22.80 -6.14 -8.18
C ASN A 309 23.27 -7.62 -8.19
N ALA A 310 24.42 -7.93 -8.78
CA ALA A 310 25.06 -9.22 -8.64
C ALA A 310 25.69 -9.34 -7.25
N PRO A 311 25.32 -10.33 -6.44
CA PRO A 311 25.87 -10.47 -5.11
C PRO A 311 27.27 -11.11 -5.09
N PRO A 312 28.05 -10.85 -4.02
CA PRO A 312 27.77 -10.03 -2.86
C PRO A 312 27.97 -8.56 -3.18
N TYR A 313 27.40 -7.75 -2.29
CA TYR A 313 27.23 -6.33 -2.50
C TYR A 313 28.35 -5.57 -1.82
N LEU A 314 29.53 -5.49 -2.43
CA LEU A 314 30.60 -4.62 -1.93
C LEU A 314 30.47 -3.18 -2.45
N PRO A 315 30.72 -2.17 -1.60
CA PRO A 315 30.95 -0.81 -2.08
C PRO A 315 32.15 -0.75 -3.04
N ALA A 316 32.10 0.16 -4.01
CA ALA A 316 33.25 0.44 -4.87
C ALA A 316 34.50 0.76 -4.03
N TRP A 317 35.68 0.38 -4.52
CA TRP A 317 36.92 0.51 -3.76
C TRP A 317 37.22 1.92 -3.23
N PRO A 318 36.83 3.05 -3.88
CA PRO A 318 37.04 4.38 -3.29
C PRO A 318 36.25 4.57 -1.99
N SER A 319 35.06 4.00 -1.89
CA SER A 319 34.23 4.04 -0.69
C SER A 319 34.84 3.20 0.44
N LEU A 320 35.38 2.02 0.11
CA LEU A 320 36.12 1.17 1.05
C LEU A 320 37.39 1.87 1.57
N LEU A 321 38.13 2.52 0.68
CA LEU A 321 39.31 3.32 1.02
C LEU A 321 38.96 4.46 1.98
N GLY A 322 37.91 5.23 1.68
CA GLY A 322 37.46 6.33 2.53
C GLY A 322 37.08 5.86 3.93
N ARG A 323 36.33 4.75 4.04
CA ARG A 323 35.99 4.12 5.32
C ARG A 323 37.23 3.76 6.12
N GLN A 324 38.22 3.11 5.50
CA GLN A 324 39.44 2.72 6.20
C GLN A 324 40.34 3.91 6.54
N LEU A 325 40.42 4.94 5.71
CA LEU A 325 41.18 6.15 6.03
C LEU A 325 40.58 6.90 7.22
N ARG A 326 39.24 7.06 7.28
CA ARG A 326 38.58 7.70 8.44
C ARG A 326 38.89 6.94 9.72
N LYS A 327 38.86 5.60 9.67
CA LYS A 327 39.19 4.72 10.79
C LYS A 327 40.67 4.81 11.20
N ALA A 328 41.59 4.66 10.24
CA ALA A 328 43.03 4.64 10.48
C ALA A 328 43.54 5.98 11.06
N TYR A 329 43.04 7.10 10.54
CA TYR A 329 43.47 8.44 10.97
C TYR A 329 42.54 9.07 12.01
N LYS A 330 41.44 8.41 12.37
CA LYS A 330 40.37 8.93 13.26
C LYS A 330 39.92 10.33 12.84
N ASN A 331 39.67 10.47 11.55
CA ASN A 331 39.34 11.75 10.92
C ASN A 331 38.06 11.60 10.10
N GLU A 332 36.94 12.02 10.67
CA GLU A 332 35.62 11.99 10.02
C GLU A 332 35.48 13.01 8.88
N HIS A 333 36.41 13.98 8.79
CA HIS A 333 36.41 15.02 7.76
C HIS A 333 37.11 14.59 6.47
N ILE A 334 37.37 13.28 6.29
CA ILE A 334 37.85 12.74 5.02
C ILE A 334 36.64 12.49 4.11
N GLU A 335 36.56 13.28 3.06
CA GLU A 335 35.61 13.13 1.98
C GLU A 335 36.29 12.39 0.83
N VAL A 336 35.70 11.27 0.39
CA VAL A 336 36.14 10.58 -0.83
C VAL A 336 35.04 10.71 -1.86
N ILE A 337 35.36 11.35 -2.98
CA ILE A 337 34.45 11.60 -4.09
C ILE A 337 34.88 10.74 -5.27
N ASN A 338 34.03 9.83 -5.71
CA ASN A 338 34.31 8.99 -6.87
C ASN A 338 33.66 9.60 -8.12
N THR A 339 34.46 10.17 -9.02
CA THR A 339 34.00 10.80 -10.28
C THR A 339 34.28 9.93 -11.51
N ALA A 340 34.65 8.66 -11.32
CA ALA A 340 34.92 7.76 -12.43
C ALA A 340 33.66 7.43 -13.24
N LEU A 341 33.91 7.09 -14.51
CA LEU A 341 32.90 6.70 -15.48
C LEU A 341 33.43 5.54 -16.33
N GLY A 342 32.56 4.58 -16.63
CA GLY A 342 32.92 3.42 -17.45
C GLY A 342 33.22 3.81 -18.89
N GLY A 343 34.11 3.06 -19.55
CA GLY A 343 34.48 3.27 -20.96
C GLY A 343 35.34 4.50 -21.24
N MET A 344 35.75 5.26 -20.22
CA MET A 344 36.56 6.47 -20.42
C MET A 344 38.03 6.16 -20.66
N THR A 345 38.69 7.02 -21.45
CA THR A 345 40.12 6.99 -21.76
C THR A 345 40.83 8.21 -21.18
N THR A 346 42.15 8.22 -21.25
CA THR A 346 42.97 9.36 -20.83
C THR A 346 42.74 10.62 -21.68
N TYR A 347 42.20 10.52 -22.91
CA TYR A 347 41.76 11.70 -23.67
C TYR A 347 40.58 12.40 -22.99
N TRP A 348 39.57 11.62 -22.61
CA TRP A 348 38.44 12.14 -21.84
C TRP A 348 38.89 12.77 -20.51
N ALA A 349 39.90 12.17 -19.87
CA ALA A 349 40.46 12.65 -18.63
C ALA A 349 41.03 14.08 -18.75
N ILE A 350 41.71 14.39 -19.85
CA ILE A 350 42.27 15.73 -20.11
C ILE A 350 41.14 16.76 -20.25
N ASP A 351 40.15 16.44 -21.08
CA ASP A 351 39.07 17.36 -21.42
C ASP A 351 38.19 17.69 -20.21
N ASN A 352 38.09 16.76 -19.26
CA ASN A 352 37.18 16.88 -18.12
C ASN A 352 37.87 17.14 -16.78
N ALA A 353 39.20 17.03 -16.68
CA ALA A 353 39.92 17.17 -15.41
C ALA A 353 39.62 18.48 -14.67
N ARG A 354 39.43 19.58 -15.40
CA ARG A 354 39.18 20.90 -14.81
C ARG A 354 37.83 20.99 -14.09
N ASP A 355 36.81 20.36 -14.68
CA ASP A 355 35.42 20.53 -14.27
C ASP A 355 34.92 19.31 -13.48
N ALA A 356 35.38 18.10 -13.80
CA ALA A 356 35.09 16.87 -13.07
C ALA A 356 35.90 16.70 -11.78
N VAL A 357 37.13 17.25 -11.72
CA VAL A 357 38.05 17.01 -10.59
C VAL A 357 38.50 18.31 -9.95
N ALA A 358 39.11 19.23 -10.70
CA ALA A 358 39.70 20.44 -10.11
C ALA A 358 38.65 21.37 -9.46
N ALA A 359 37.41 21.36 -9.96
CA ALA A 359 36.29 22.09 -9.39
C ALA A 359 35.92 21.63 -7.97
N LEU A 360 36.22 20.38 -7.61
CA LEU A 360 35.88 19.76 -6.32
C LEU A 360 36.87 20.09 -5.20
N ASP A 361 37.91 20.88 -5.46
CA ASP A 361 38.95 21.19 -4.47
C ASP A 361 39.67 19.97 -3.88
N PRO A 362 40.23 19.06 -4.71
CA PRO A 362 40.93 17.90 -4.19
C PRO A 362 42.25 18.27 -3.51
N ASP A 363 42.50 17.63 -2.38
CA ASP A 363 43.81 17.52 -1.75
C ASP A 363 44.62 16.37 -2.36
N LEU A 364 43.96 15.24 -2.58
CA LEU A 364 44.52 14.05 -3.20
C LEU A 364 43.64 13.61 -4.38
N VAL A 365 44.26 13.26 -5.50
CA VAL A 365 43.57 12.65 -6.65
C VAL A 365 44.13 11.26 -6.92
N ILE A 366 43.26 10.26 -7.02
CA ILE A 366 43.64 8.90 -7.41
C ILE A 366 43.30 8.74 -8.89
N LEU A 367 44.32 8.53 -9.72
CA LEU A 367 44.20 8.35 -11.16
C LEU A 367 44.34 6.87 -11.51
N ALA A 368 43.27 6.26 -12.04
CA ALA A 368 43.23 4.85 -12.43
C ALA A 368 42.63 4.69 -13.84
N PHE A 369 43.50 4.74 -14.85
CA PHE A 369 43.20 4.61 -16.28
C PHE A 369 44.12 3.55 -16.90
N GLY A 370 43.89 3.21 -18.17
CA GLY A 370 44.74 2.31 -18.94
C GLY A 370 44.01 1.12 -19.54
N MET A 371 42.86 0.72 -18.98
CA MET A 371 42.13 -0.48 -19.42
C MET A 371 41.37 -0.25 -20.73
N ASN A 372 41.00 1.00 -21.05
CA ASN A 372 40.40 1.35 -22.34
C ASN A 372 41.39 2.02 -23.31
N ASP A 373 42.55 2.42 -22.80
CA ASP A 373 43.58 3.15 -23.55
C ASP A 373 44.45 2.23 -24.41
N PHE A 374 44.63 0.97 -24.00
CA PHE A 374 45.60 0.05 -24.63
C PHE A 374 45.31 -0.24 -26.11
N TRP A 375 44.04 -0.15 -26.53
CA TRP A 375 43.65 -0.35 -27.92
C TRP A 375 44.19 0.73 -28.85
N SER A 376 44.56 1.90 -28.31
CA SER A 376 44.78 3.11 -29.11
C SER A 376 45.99 3.94 -28.68
N LEU A 377 46.60 3.68 -27.52
CA LEU A 377 47.69 4.49 -26.97
C LEU A 377 48.96 3.68 -26.70
N THR A 378 50.10 4.26 -27.09
CA THR A 378 51.42 3.78 -26.65
C THR A 378 51.68 4.18 -25.19
N PRO A 379 52.58 3.48 -24.46
CA PRO A 379 52.92 3.85 -23.08
C PRO A 379 53.37 5.29 -22.88
N ALA A 380 54.14 5.82 -23.84
CA ALA A 380 54.60 7.21 -23.79
C ALA A 380 53.45 8.21 -23.89
N LEU A 381 52.50 8.00 -24.82
CA LEU A 381 51.37 8.90 -25.02
C LEU A 381 50.35 8.81 -23.87
N PHE A 382 50.15 7.60 -23.33
CA PHE A 382 49.37 7.41 -22.10
C PHE A 382 49.96 8.23 -20.93
N ALA A 383 51.27 8.16 -20.71
CA ALA A 383 51.96 8.91 -19.66
C ALA A 383 51.89 10.43 -19.88
N GLU A 384 51.96 10.89 -21.15
CA GLU A 384 51.77 12.29 -21.52
C GLU A 384 50.35 12.77 -21.16
N ASN A 385 49.33 11.98 -21.47
CA ASN A 385 47.95 12.31 -21.16
C ASN A 385 47.70 12.38 -19.63
N ILE A 386 48.27 11.44 -18.87
CA ILE A 386 48.22 11.49 -17.40
C ILE A 386 48.91 12.75 -16.87
N ARG A 387 50.08 13.12 -17.42
CA ARG A 387 50.78 14.35 -17.06
C ARG A 387 49.96 15.61 -17.38
N ALA A 388 49.31 15.64 -18.55
CA ALA A 388 48.42 16.74 -18.96
C ALA A 388 47.21 16.85 -18.02
N THR A 389 46.61 15.72 -17.63
CA THR A 389 45.50 15.66 -16.67
C THR A 389 45.91 16.21 -15.30
N MET A 390 47.06 15.78 -14.75
CA MET A 390 47.57 16.33 -13.48
C MET A 390 47.85 17.83 -13.58
N LYS A 391 48.40 18.29 -14.71
CA LYS A 391 48.66 19.72 -14.97
C LYS A 391 47.35 20.52 -14.99
N ALA A 392 46.31 20.01 -15.64
CA ALA A 392 45.00 20.63 -15.68
C ALA A 392 44.39 20.77 -14.28
N ILE A 393 44.52 19.74 -13.43
CA ILE A 393 44.05 19.80 -12.03
C ILE A 393 44.86 20.83 -11.22
N ARG A 394 46.20 20.79 -11.33
CA ARG A 394 47.09 21.71 -10.62
C ARG A 394 46.94 23.17 -11.04
N SER A 395 46.44 23.44 -12.26
CA SER A 395 46.14 24.80 -12.71
C SER A 395 45.14 25.53 -11.79
N ARG A 396 44.25 24.78 -11.13
CA ARG A 396 43.25 25.30 -10.19
C ARG A 396 43.58 24.97 -8.74
N ARG A 397 44.28 23.85 -8.50
CA ARG A 397 44.72 23.38 -7.18
C ARG A 397 46.21 23.08 -7.16
N PRO A 398 47.08 24.10 -7.00
CA PRO A 398 48.54 23.94 -7.13
C PRO A 398 49.16 22.91 -6.17
N LYS A 399 48.52 22.68 -5.02
CA LYS A 399 48.97 21.74 -3.98
C LYS A 399 48.35 20.35 -4.07
N ALA A 400 47.54 20.06 -5.10
CA ALA A 400 46.96 18.74 -5.28
C ALA A 400 48.06 17.69 -5.47
N GLU A 401 47.95 16.60 -4.71
CA GLU A 401 48.83 15.44 -4.76
C GLU A 401 48.12 14.28 -5.46
N PHE A 402 48.87 13.27 -5.91
CA PHE A 402 48.35 12.21 -6.77
C PHE A 402 48.77 10.82 -6.32
N VAL A 403 47.86 9.84 -6.44
CA VAL A 403 48.19 8.41 -6.46
C VAL A 403 47.88 7.89 -7.86
N LEU A 404 48.92 7.43 -8.56
CA LEU A 404 48.79 6.81 -9.88
C LEU A 404 48.63 5.29 -9.69
N VAL A 405 47.54 4.72 -10.17
CA VAL A 405 47.24 3.30 -10.07
C VAL A 405 47.43 2.67 -11.45
N ALA A 406 48.31 1.68 -11.55
CA ALA A 406 48.47 0.92 -12.78
C ALA A 406 47.20 0.09 -13.09
N PRO A 407 46.89 -0.21 -14.36
CA PRO A 407 45.77 -1.07 -14.72
C PRO A 407 45.98 -2.52 -14.25
N MET A 408 44.90 -3.27 -13.98
CA MET A 408 45.02 -4.72 -13.72
C MET A 408 45.21 -5.51 -15.02
N LYS A 409 45.58 -6.80 -14.91
CA LYS A 409 45.52 -7.72 -16.05
C LYS A 409 44.09 -8.22 -16.29
N PHE A 410 43.68 -8.38 -17.55
CA PHE A 410 42.45 -9.07 -17.94
C PHE A 410 42.56 -10.57 -17.70
N ASP A 411 41.47 -11.29 -17.95
CA ASP A 411 41.51 -12.73 -18.15
C ASP A 411 42.44 -13.07 -19.35
N PRO A 412 43.46 -13.93 -19.19
CA PRO A 412 44.33 -14.34 -20.29
C PRO A 412 43.59 -15.05 -21.43
N ASP A 413 42.40 -15.63 -21.18
CA ASP A 413 41.57 -16.23 -22.23
C ASP A 413 40.87 -15.19 -23.12
N TYR A 414 40.76 -13.93 -22.66
CA TYR A 414 40.07 -12.84 -23.36
C TYR A 414 40.88 -12.27 -24.52
N THR A 415 42.16 -12.03 -24.30
CA THR A 415 43.08 -11.57 -25.33
C THR A 415 44.47 -12.12 -25.09
N SER A 416 44.99 -12.81 -26.11
CA SER A 416 46.37 -13.28 -26.16
C SER A 416 47.26 -12.33 -26.96
N ASP A 417 46.80 -11.10 -27.26
CA ASP A 417 47.56 -10.13 -28.05
C ASP A 417 48.84 -9.71 -27.30
N PRO A 418 50.04 -10.01 -27.83
CA PRO A 418 51.30 -9.62 -27.21
C PRO A 418 51.43 -8.10 -27.04
N THR A 419 50.78 -7.32 -27.90
CA THR A 419 50.73 -5.85 -27.86
C THR A 419 50.01 -5.37 -26.61
N TYR A 420 48.92 -6.04 -26.22
CA TYR A 420 48.19 -5.75 -24.99
C TYR A 420 49.04 -6.01 -23.75
N VAL A 421 49.66 -7.19 -23.66
CA VAL A 421 50.49 -7.57 -22.52
C VAL A 421 51.71 -6.64 -22.38
N GLY A 422 52.31 -6.27 -23.52
CA GLY A 422 53.43 -5.32 -23.57
C GLY A 422 53.01 -3.89 -23.16
N ASN A 423 51.86 -3.40 -23.64
CA ASN A 423 51.39 -2.05 -23.33
C ASN A 423 51.02 -1.88 -21.85
N LEU A 424 50.38 -2.87 -21.21
CA LEU A 424 50.04 -2.79 -19.79
C LEU A 424 51.26 -2.72 -18.86
N ALA A 425 52.25 -3.59 -19.10
CA ALA A 425 53.51 -3.53 -18.37
C ALA A 425 54.23 -2.18 -18.62
N GLY A 426 54.22 -1.71 -19.86
CA GLY A 426 54.74 -0.39 -20.22
C GLY A 426 54.03 0.77 -19.52
N TYR A 427 52.70 0.70 -19.33
CA TYR A 427 51.94 1.72 -18.60
C TYR A 427 52.37 1.77 -17.12
N ALA A 428 52.52 0.61 -16.46
CA ALA A 428 53.01 0.54 -15.09
C ALA A 428 54.42 1.14 -14.96
N ASP A 429 55.31 0.86 -15.92
CA ASP A 429 56.66 1.41 -15.94
C ASP A 429 56.69 2.93 -16.11
N GLU A 430 55.89 3.47 -17.03
CA GLU A 430 55.81 4.92 -17.24
C GLU A 430 55.16 5.65 -16.06
N LEU A 431 54.09 5.11 -15.45
CA LEU A 431 53.49 5.68 -14.24
C LEU A 431 54.49 5.67 -13.07
N ARG A 432 55.31 4.62 -12.95
CA ARG A 432 56.36 4.56 -11.92
C ARG A 432 57.41 5.66 -12.10
N LYS A 433 57.77 6.00 -13.35
CA LYS A 433 58.69 7.13 -13.66
C LYS A 433 58.09 8.49 -13.31
N LEU A 434 56.77 8.63 -13.30
CA LEU A 434 56.08 9.86 -12.90
C LEU A 434 56.02 10.06 -11.37
N ALA A 435 56.29 9.01 -10.58
CA ALA A 435 56.25 9.08 -9.12
C ALA A 435 57.41 9.92 -8.55
N GLY A 436 57.12 10.74 -7.55
CA GLY A 436 58.04 11.72 -6.97
C GLY A 436 57.36 12.58 -5.91
N PRO A 437 57.94 13.73 -5.51
CA PRO A 437 57.28 14.64 -4.58
C PRO A 437 55.89 15.07 -5.08
N GLY A 438 54.86 14.82 -4.27
CA GLY A 438 53.45 15.04 -4.59
C GLY A 438 52.80 14.00 -5.50
N VAL A 439 53.47 12.88 -5.83
CA VAL A 439 52.95 11.81 -6.69
C VAL A 439 53.43 10.43 -6.20
N ALA A 440 52.51 9.58 -5.74
CA ALA A 440 52.76 8.19 -5.38
C ALA A 440 52.26 7.23 -6.47
N PHE A 441 52.75 5.98 -6.45
CA PHE A 441 52.41 4.96 -7.45
C PHE A 441 52.00 3.64 -6.81
N PHE A 442 50.90 3.03 -7.27
CA PHE A 442 50.45 1.71 -6.86
C PHE A 442 50.42 0.75 -8.06
N ASP A 443 51.21 -0.32 -7.98
CA ASP A 443 51.41 -1.31 -9.04
C ASP A 443 50.36 -2.44 -8.98
N MET A 444 49.14 -2.14 -9.43
CA MET A 444 48.09 -3.15 -9.49
C MET A 444 48.36 -4.20 -10.59
N THR A 445 49.14 -3.86 -11.62
CA THR A 445 49.50 -4.80 -12.69
C THR A 445 50.28 -5.99 -12.14
N ALA A 446 51.28 -5.73 -11.28
CA ALA A 446 52.05 -6.78 -10.62
C ALA A 446 51.20 -7.61 -9.63
N LEU A 447 50.36 -6.95 -8.81
CA LEU A 447 49.53 -7.62 -7.81
C LEU A 447 48.46 -8.51 -8.44
N SER A 448 47.71 -7.98 -9.42
CA SER A 448 46.69 -8.76 -10.13
C SER A 448 47.29 -9.93 -10.89
N GLY A 449 48.45 -9.75 -11.54
CA GLY A 449 49.13 -10.83 -12.24
C GLY A 449 49.53 -11.99 -11.32
N TRP A 450 50.12 -11.68 -10.16
CA TRP A 450 50.49 -12.71 -9.18
C TRP A 450 49.26 -13.47 -8.65
N LEU A 451 48.15 -12.77 -8.39
CA LEU A 451 46.91 -13.40 -7.93
C LEU A 451 46.29 -14.32 -8.98
N GLN A 452 46.30 -13.89 -10.25
CA GLN A 452 45.80 -14.72 -11.35
C GLN A 452 46.61 -16.02 -11.47
N GLU A 453 47.92 -15.97 -11.28
CA GLU A 453 48.78 -17.17 -11.25
C GLU A 453 48.49 -18.06 -10.03
N ALA A 454 48.25 -17.47 -8.86
CA ALA A 454 48.04 -18.21 -7.61
C ALA A 454 46.71 -18.98 -7.56
N LYS A 455 45.62 -18.41 -8.11
CA LYS A 455 44.27 -18.99 -7.97
C LYS A 455 43.36 -18.92 -9.20
N GLY A 456 43.86 -18.39 -10.32
CA GLY A 456 43.12 -18.28 -11.57
C GLY A 456 42.34 -16.96 -11.72
N ALA A 457 42.33 -16.41 -12.93
CA ALA A 457 41.73 -15.12 -13.24
C ALA A 457 40.20 -15.08 -13.04
N LYS A 458 39.49 -16.15 -13.40
CA LYS A 458 38.02 -16.22 -13.31
C LYS A 458 37.48 -16.19 -11.88
N SER A 459 38.31 -16.50 -10.88
CA SER A 459 37.96 -16.34 -9.45
C SER A 459 38.23 -14.92 -8.91
N LEU A 460 38.83 -14.04 -9.71
CA LEU A 460 39.21 -12.68 -9.34
C LEU A 460 38.43 -11.61 -10.10
N LEU A 461 37.74 -12.01 -11.16
CA LEU A 461 37.10 -11.14 -12.13
C LEU A 461 35.59 -11.41 -12.17
N SER A 462 34.80 -10.37 -12.42
CA SER A 462 33.34 -10.47 -12.61
C SER A 462 32.96 -10.73 -14.06
N ASP A 463 33.77 -10.21 -14.97
CA ASP A 463 33.79 -10.49 -16.40
C ASP A 463 35.25 -10.42 -16.87
N PRO A 464 35.57 -10.68 -18.14
CA PRO A 464 36.97 -10.72 -18.57
C PRO A 464 37.80 -9.44 -18.34
N LEU A 465 37.15 -8.29 -18.10
CA LEU A 465 37.73 -6.95 -18.04
C LEU A 465 37.58 -6.28 -16.67
N HIS A 466 36.67 -6.72 -15.80
CA HIS A 466 36.31 -6.03 -14.56
C HIS A 466 36.65 -6.82 -13.28
N PRO A 467 37.17 -6.15 -12.24
CA PRO A 467 37.54 -6.83 -11.01
C PRO A 467 36.31 -7.33 -10.28
N GLY A 468 36.40 -8.56 -9.77
CA GLY A 468 35.45 -9.09 -8.80
C GLY A 468 35.66 -8.48 -7.42
N ASP A 469 34.77 -8.86 -6.51
CA ASP A 469 34.71 -8.34 -5.14
C ASP A 469 36.03 -8.46 -4.37
N PHE A 470 36.68 -9.62 -4.43
CA PHE A 470 37.96 -9.84 -3.75
C PHE A 470 39.08 -8.94 -4.31
N LEU A 471 39.13 -8.74 -5.63
CA LEU A 471 40.14 -7.90 -6.27
C LEU A 471 39.90 -6.40 -6.03
N ALA A 472 38.64 -5.97 -5.96
CA ALA A 472 38.26 -4.60 -5.60
C ALA A 472 38.72 -4.21 -4.18
N ARG A 473 38.67 -5.14 -3.21
CA ARG A 473 39.22 -4.90 -1.85
C ARG A 473 40.71 -4.62 -1.89
N LEU A 474 41.45 -5.31 -2.76
CA LEU A 474 42.90 -5.17 -2.90
C LEU A 474 43.31 -3.84 -3.49
N TYR A 475 42.50 -3.24 -4.37
CA TYR A 475 42.66 -1.84 -4.77
C TYR A 475 42.64 -0.90 -3.56
N ALA A 476 41.61 -1.01 -2.72
CA ALA A 476 41.48 -0.17 -1.53
C ALA A 476 42.61 -0.42 -0.52
N GLN A 477 42.98 -1.68 -0.26
CA GLN A 477 44.07 -2.03 0.65
C GLN A 477 45.43 -1.55 0.15
N GLY A 478 45.73 -1.70 -1.14
CA GLY A 478 47.01 -1.29 -1.71
C GLY A 478 47.20 0.23 -1.74
N ILE A 479 46.14 0.97 -2.07
CA ILE A 479 46.15 2.44 -1.98
C ILE A 479 46.25 2.88 -0.52
N LEU A 480 45.54 2.22 0.40
CA LEU A 480 45.64 2.52 1.83
C LEU A 480 47.06 2.35 2.35
N VAL A 481 47.76 1.26 1.98
CA VAL A 481 49.17 1.05 2.35
C VAL A 481 50.07 2.10 1.72
N THR A 482 49.83 2.48 0.46
CA THR A 482 50.55 3.58 -0.22
C THR A 482 50.44 4.89 0.57
N LEU A 483 49.30 5.12 1.24
CA LEU A 483 48.99 6.30 2.06
C LEU A 483 49.37 6.17 3.55
N SER A 484 49.80 5.01 4.03
CA SER A 484 50.03 4.74 5.47
C SER A 484 51.50 4.86 5.86
N GLU A 485 51.81 5.28 7.09
CA GLU A 485 53.18 5.31 7.62
C GLU A 485 53.53 3.98 8.31
N GLY A 486 54.07 3.04 7.56
CA GLY A 486 54.54 1.75 8.07
C GLY A 486 54.76 0.77 6.94
N ALA A 487 55.86 0.01 6.98
CA ALA A 487 55.97 -1.18 6.14
C ALA A 487 55.03 -2.24 6.73
N ALA A 488 54.12 -2.78 5.92
CA ALA A 488 53.37 -3.99 6.25
C ALA A 488 54.37 -5.07 6.70
N LYS A 489 54.28 -5.51 7.95
CA LYS A 489 55.12 -6.59 8.49
C LYS A 489 54.29 -7.87 8.54
N PRO A 490 54.74 -8.98 7.93
CA PRO A 490 54.08 -10.26 8.10
C PRO A 490 54.26 -10.72 9.55
N GLU A 491 53.22 -10.62 10.38
CA GLU A 491 53.26 -11.14 11.75
C GLU A 491 53.18 -12.68 11.76
N ARG A 492 54.08 -13.30 12.54
CA ARG A 492 54.01 -14.71 12.93
C ARG A 492 53.02 -14.87 14.08
N LYS A 493 52.10 -15.84 14.01
CA LYS A 493 51.39 -16.35 15.19
C LYS A 493 51.94 -17.71 15.66
N SER A 494 52.31 -17.74 16.94
CA SER A 494 52.30 -18.89 17.86
C SER A 494 50.84 -19.16 18.27
N ASP A 495 50.35 -20.34 18.69
CA ASP A 495 50.92 -21.43 19.48
C ASP A 495 50.48 -22.80 18.92
N ALA A 496 51.45 -23.70 18.76
CA ALA A 496 51.32 -25.12 18.38
C ALA A 496 51.60 -25.97 19.65
N HIS A 497 51.05 -27.15 19.93
CA HIS A 497 50.25 -28.13 19.21
C HIS A 497 49.69 -29.10 20.29
N ASP A 498 48.36 -29.29 20.40
CA ASP A 498 47.84 -30.59 20.86
C ASP A 498 47.50 -31.39 19.59
N PRO A 499 48.32 -32.39 19.22
CA PRO A 499 48.13 -33.15 17.99
C PRO A 499 46.79 -33.89 17.96
N GLN A 500 46.23 -34.26 19.11
CA GLN A 500 44.94 -34.94 19.19
C GLN A 500 43.76 -33.97 19.03
N LEU A 501 43.92 -32.71 19.46
CA LEU A 501 42.96 -31.65 19.15
C LEU A 501 42.99 -31.28 17.67
N ALA A 502 44.19 -31.17 17.07
CA ALA A 502 44.35 -30.96 15.64
C ALA A 502 43.73 -32.11 14.84
N GLU A 503 43.91 -33.36 15.29
CA GLU A 503 43.27 -34.54 14.70
C GLU A 503 41.74 -34.53 14.88
N ALA A 504 41.23 -34.11 16.05
CA ALA A 504 39.79 -33.95 16.30
C ALA A 504 39.16 -32.91 15.37
N VAL A 505 39.82 -31.76 15.20
CA VAL A 505 39.41 -30.68 14.29
C VAL A 505 39.48 -31.11 12.84
N GLN A 506 40.51 -31.85 12.44
CA GLN A 506 40.61 -32.41 11.09
C GLN A 506 39.55 -33.48 10.82
N ALA A 507 39.28 -34.38 11.78
CA ALA A 507 38.21 -35.37 11.66
C ALA A 507 36.83 -34.72 11.57
N HIS A 508 36.61 -33.64 12.33
CA HIS A 508 35.40 -32.82 12.26
C HIS A 508 35.27 -32.18 10.87
N GLY A 509 36.33 -31.54 10.35
CA GLY A 509 36.35 -30.94 9.01
C GLY A 509 36.18 -31.94 7.86
N ARG A 510 36.56 -33.22 8.06
CA ARG A 510 36.32 -34.32 7.09
C ARG A 510 34.91 -34.92 7.18
N GLY A 511 34.01 -34.38 8.00
CA GLY A 511 32.67 -34.92 8.21
C GLY A 511 32.64 -36.26 8.95
N GLN A 512 33.74 -36.69 9.56
CA GLN A 512 33.84 -37.94 10.31
C GLN A 512 33.28 -37.75 11.73
N LEU A 513 31.98 -37.46 11.84
CA LEU A 513 31.34 -36.96 13.06
C LEU A 513 31.57 -37.87 14.27
N SER A 514 31.37 -39.19 14.12
CA SER A 514 31.61 -40.16 15.20
C SER A 514 33.08 -40.29 15.61
N SER A 515 34.01 -39.98 14.70
CA SER A 515 35.44 -39.96 15.02
C SER A 515 35.82 -38.67 15.74
N ALA A 516 35.32 -37.53 15.25
CA ALA A 516 35.48 -36.23 15.88
C ALA A 516 34.90 -36.21 17.30
N GLU A 517 33.71 -36.79 17.51
CA GLU A 517 33.07 -36.90 18.83
C GLU A 517 33.98 -37.65 19.81
N ARG A 518 34.50 -38.83 19.40
CA ARG A 518 35.42 -39.62 20.23
C ARG A 518 36.70 -38.86 20.54
N LEU A 519 37.26 -38.14 19.57
CA LEU A 519 38.51 -37.39 19.72
C LEU A 519 38.33 -36.15 20.62
N TYR A 520 37.28 -35.35 20.41
CA TYR A 520 36.95 -34.24 21.32
C TYR A 520 36.64 -34.74 22.72
N THR A 521 35.88 -35.83 22.86
CA THR A 521 35.58 -36.44 24.17
C THR A 521 36.87 -36.93 24.84
N SER A 522 37.82 -37.49 24.09
CA SER A 522 39.14 -37.89 24.60
C SER A 522 39.97 -36.70 25.08
N VAL A 523 39.99 -35.60 24.31
CA VAL A 523 40.61 -34.33 24.73
C VAL A 523 39.98 -33.84 26.03
N LEU A 524 38.65 -33.89 26.14
CA LEU A 524 37.89 -33.46 27.32
C LEU A 524 37.99 -34.42 28.52
N ARG A 525 38.33 -35.70 28.34
CA ARG A 525 38.65 -36.57 29.47
C ARG A 525 39.97 -36.20 30.12
N ARG A 526 40.95 -35.77 29.31
CA ARG A 526 42.28 -35.35 29.78
C ARG A 526 42.26 -33.92 30.31
N GLN A 527 41.50 -33.05 29.64
CA GLN A 527 41.35 -31.64 29.99
C GLN A 527 39.86 -31.27 29.99
N PRO A 528 39.13 -31.55 31.09
CA PRO A 528 37.68 -31.35 31.19
C PRO A 528 37.19 -29.93 30.89
N GLU A 529 38.07 -28.93 31.02
CA GLU A 529 37.79 -27.51 30.83
C GLU A 529 38.38 -26.94 29.52
N HIS A 530 38.87 -27.80 28.62
CA HIS A 530 39.52 -27.37 27.38
C HIS A 530 38.54 -26.63 26.46
N GLY A 531 38.64 -25.29 26.44
CA GLY A 531 37.65 -24.41 25.82
C GLY A 531 37.35 -24.70 24.35
N LEU A 532 38.40 -24.89 23.54
CA LEU A 532 38.27 -25.20 22.11
C LEU A 532 37.58 -26.54 21.85
N ALA A 533 37.82 -27.56 22.69
CA ALA A 533 37.20 -28.87 22.56
C ALA A 533 35.75 -28.87 23.05
N LEU A 534 35.42 -28.13 24.13
CA LEU A 534 34.04 -27.93 24.59
C LEU A 534 33.21 -27.20 23.52
N GLY A 535 33.74 -26.11 22.97
CA GLY A 535 33.06 -25.35 21.91
C GLY A 535 32.83 -26.19 20.65
N ASN A 536 33.88 -26.85 20.15
CA ASN A 536 33.78 -27.64 18.91
C ASN A 536 32.92 -28.90 19.06
N LEU A 537 32.88 -29.52 20.24
CA LEU A 537 31.99 -30.66 20.52
C LEU A 537 30.52 -30.21 20.61
N GLY A 538 30.24 -29.03 21.16
CA GLY A 538 28.90 -28.45 21.15
C GLY A 538 28.39 -28.23 19.73
N VAL A 539 29.21 -27.64 18.86
CA VAL A 539 28.88 -27.44 17.44
C VAL A 539 28.68 -28.77 16.71
N LEU A 540 29.53 -29.78 17.00
CA LEU A 540 29.39 -31.12 16.44
C LEU A 540 28.03 -31.73 16.80
N TYR A 541 27.57 -31.57 18.04
CA TYR A 541 26.26 -32.07 18.46
C TYR A 541 25.09 -31.35 17.80
N GLU A 542 25.21 -30.06 17.52
CA GLU A 542 24.21 -29.33 16.71
C GLU A 542 24.16 -29.90 15.28
N GLN A 543 25.31 -30.16 14.65
CA GLN A 543 25.39 -30.77 13.32
C GLN A 543 24.82 -32.20 13.26
N MET A 544 24.94 -32.95 14.35
CA MET A 544 24.38 -34.30 14.48
C MET A 544 22.88 -34.32 14.80
N GLY A 545 22.23 -33.15 14.89
CA GLY A 545 20.81 -33.07 15.28
C GLY A 545 20.56 -33.48 16.74
N ARG A 546 21.56 -33.31 17.61
CA ARG A 546 21.53 -33.65 19.04
C ARG A 546 21.57 -32.38 19.91
N PRO A 547 20.56 -31.50 19.84
CA PRO A 547 20.62 -30.17 20.47
C PRO A 547 20.66 -30.22 22.01
N GLN A 548 20.10 -31.26 22.64
CA GLN A 548 20.18 -31.42 24.10
C GLN A 548 21.60 -31.74 24.57
N ASP A 549 22.34 -32.54 23.79
CA ASP A 549 23.74 -32.85 24.09
C ASP A 549 24.62 -31.61 23.86
N ALA A 550 24.32 -30.82 22.82
CA ALA A 550 24.99 -29.54 22.59
C ALA A 550 24.80 -28.57 23.76
N ILE A 551 23.56 -28.42 24.26
CA ILE A 551 23.26 -27.60 25.44
C ILE A 551 24.07 -28.08 26.65
N ALA A 552 24.08 -29.38 26.94
CA ALA A 552 24.84 -29.93 28.07
C ALA A 552 26.35 -29.66 27.98
N ILE A 553 26.92 -29.72 26.77
CA ILE A 553 28.33 -29.37 26.54
C ILE A 553 28.58 -27.86 26.68
N TYR A 554 27.70 -27.01 26.17
CA TYR A 554 27.81 -25.56 26.33
C TYR A 554 27.63 -25.14 27.80
N GLU A 555 26.73 -25.76 28.56
CA GLU A 555 26.58 -25.55 30.01
C GLU A 555 27.87 -25.91 30.76
N ARG A 556 28.53 -27.01 30.41
CA ARG A 556 29.86 -27.36 30.94
C ARG A 556 30.92 -26.33 30.54
N GLY A 557 30.88 -25.84 29.31
CA GLY A 557 31.72 -24.75 28.82
C GLY A 557 31.58 -23.48 29.65
N VAL A 558 30.34 -23.08 29.95
CA VAL A 558 30.01 -21.93 30.79
C VAL A 558 30.42 -22.17 32.24
N ALA A 559 30.20 -23.37 32.80
CA ALA A 559 30.62 -23.67 34.16
C ALA A 559 32.14 -23.61 34.35
N ALA A 560 32.91 -24.02 33.34
CA ALA A 560 34.37 -23.99 33.34
C ALA A 560 34.96 -22.56 33.24
N LYS A 561 34.26 -21.65 32.55
CA LYS A 561 34.61 -20.20 32.51
C LYS A 561 33.35 -19.35 32.54
N PRO A 562 32.76 -19.10 33.72
CA PRO A 562 31.51 -18.36 33.85
C PRO A 562 31.59 -16.90 33.37
N GLU A 563 32.77 -16.32 33.30
CA GLU A 563 33.05 -14.97 32.85
C GLU A 563 33.27 -14.84 31.32
N ASP A 564 33.27 -15.97 30.58
CA ASP A 564 33.47 -15.98 29.13
C ASP A 564 32.14 -15.72 28.39
N PRO A 565 31.96 -14.54 27.77
CA PRO A 565 30.69 -14.17 27.14
C PRO A 565 30.41 -14.96 25.86
N ASP A 566 31.42 -15.50 25.18
CA ASP A 566 31.22 -16.24 23.92
C ASP A 566 30.64 -17.63 24.20
N ARG A 567 31.09 -18.30 25.27
CA ARG A 567 30.52 -19.58 25.71
C ARG A 567 29.06 -19.44 26.15
N ARG A 568 28.75 -18.37 26.89
CA ARG A 568 27.37 -18.06 27.28
C ARG A 568 26.48 -17.75 26.08
N ARG A 569 27.04 -17.08 25.05
CA ARG A 569 26.32 -16.80 23.81
C ARG A 569 26.03 -18.07 23.02
N SER A 570 26.97 -19.00 22.92
CA SER A 570 26.74 -20.31 22.29
C SER A 570 25.63 -21.09 23.00
N LEU A 571 25.62 -21.11 24.34
CA LEU A 571 24.54 -21.70 25.12
C LEU A 571 23.19 -21.01 24.84
N ALA A 572 23.16 -19.68 24.83
CA ALA A 572 21.95 -18.90 24.59
C ALA A 572 21.37 -19.17 23.18
N ASN A 573 22.22 -19.24 22.16
CA ASN A 573 21.83 -19.58 20.78
C ASN A 573 21.26 -21.00 20.69
N ALA A 574 21.88 -21.99 21.34
CA ALA A 574 21.39 -23.36 21.35
C ALA A 574 20.01 -23.47 22.06
N LEU A 575 19.84 -22.79 23.19
CA LEU A 575 18.56 -22.70 23.91
C LEU A 575 17.47 -22.02 23.07
N TRP A 576 17.84 -20.98 22.31
CA TRP A 576 16.95 -20.33 21.36
C TRP A 576 16.50 -21.28 20.25
N GLY A 577 17.44 -22.06 19.68
CA GLY A 577 17.18 -23.01 18.60
C GLY A 577 16.18 -24.11 18.97
N VAL A 578 16.11 -24.50 20.25
CA VAL A 578 15.14 -25.48 20.77
C VAL A 578 13.87 -24.86 21.36
N GLY A 579 13.66 -23.54 21.20
CA GLY A 579 12.47 -22.84 21.67
C GLY A 579 12.41 -22.60 23.19
N ARG A 580 13.51 -22.81 23.93
CA ARG A 580 13.57 -22.53 25.38
C ARG A 580 13.87 -21.04 25.64
N PHE A 581 12.96 -20.17 25.19
CA PHE A 581 13.18 -18.71 25.15
C PHE A 581 13.43 -18.08 26.52
N ALA A 582 12.78 -18.55 27.59
CA ALA A 582 13.04 -18.04 28.94
C ALA A 582 14.47 -18.32 29.43
N SER A 583 14.99 -19.53 29.18
CA SER A 583 16.38 -19.90 29.51
C SER A 583 17.39 -19.19 28.60
N ALA A 584 17.05 -19.00 27.31
CA ALA A 584 17.85 -18.20 26.39
C ALA A 584 17.94 -16.74 26.85
N ALA A 585 16.82 -16.15 27.28
CA ALA A 585 16.76 -14.78 27.80
C ALA A 585 17.66 -14.61 29.03
N ALA A 586 17.66 -15.56 29.98
CA ALA A 586 18.56 -15.54 31.13
C ALA A 586 20.04 -15.58 30.71
N SER A 587 20.40 -16.46 29.77
CA SER A 587 21.77 -16.58 29.26
C SER A 587 22.22 -15.33 28.50
N TYR A 588 21.38 -14.76 27.62
CA TYR A 588 21.68 -13.49 26.95
C TYR A 588 21.74 -12.30 27.91
N GLY A 589 20.95 -12.32 28.99
CA GLY A 589 21.00 -11.30 30.04
C GLY A 589 22.36 -11.28 30.73
N GLU A 590 22.91 -12.45 31.05
CA GLU A 590 24.28 -12.55 31.57
C GLU A 590 25.34 -12.12 30.55
N VAL A 591 25.17 -12.45 29.25
CA VAL A 591 26.05 -11.93 28.19
C VAL A 591 26.01 -10.40 28.16
N ALA A 592 24.83 -9.80 28.24
CA ALA A 592 24.65 -8.35 28.27
C ALA A 592 25.20 -7.69 29.55
N ARG A 593 25.20 -8.41 30.69
CA ARG A 593 25.83 -7.95 31.94
C ARG A 593 27.35 -7.99 31.87
N LEU A 594 27.93 -9.05 31.31
CA LEU A 594 29.38 -9.22 31.16
C LEU A 594 29.95 -8.29 30.08
N VAL A 595 29.23 -8.11 28.97
CA VAL A 595 29.60 -7.23 27.86
C VAL A 595 28.41 -6.33 27.50
N PRO A 596 28.20 -5.22 28.25
CA PRO A 596 27.14 -4.25 27.95
C PRO A 596 27.37 -3.60 26.59
N SER A 597 26.65 -4.09 25.59
CA SER A 597 26.73 -3.62 24.21
C SER A 597 25.34 -3.65 23.58
N ALA A 598 25.10 -2.75 22.61
CA ALA A 598 23.82 -2.70 21.93
C ALA A 598 23.41 -4.06 21.30
N PRO A 599 24.32 -4.84 20.65
CA PRO A 599 23.98 -6.16 20.13
C PRO A 599 23.61 -7.17 21.23
N ALA A 600 24.32 -7.20 22.35
CA ALA A 600 24.03 -8.14 23.44
C ALA A 600 22.66 -7.83 24.10
N LEU A 601 22.38 -6.55 24.34
CA LEU A 601 21.09 -6.09 24.88
C LEU A 601 19.94 -6.30 23.88
N HIS A 602 20.19 -6.15 22.58
CA HIS A 602 19.21 -6.46 21.54
C HIS A 602 18.83 -7.96 21.52
N GLN A 603 19.82 -8.86 21.59
CA GLN A 603 19.55 -10.30 21.66
C GLN A 603 18.82 -10.70 22.93
N HIS A 604 19.17 -10.07 24.07
CA HIS A 604 18.44 -10.26 25.32
C HIS A 604 16.97 -9.81 25.19
N GLY A 605 16.72 -8.61 24.66
CA GLY A 605 15.37 -8.10 24.42
C GLY A 605 14.56 -8.98 23.46
N ALA A 606 15.19 -9.50 22.39
CA ALA A 606 14.53 -10.41 21.46
C ALA A 606 14.11 -11.72 22.13
N ALA A 607 14.94 -12.26 23.03
CA ALA A 607 14.62 -13.46 23.78
C ALA A 607 13.51 -13.23 24.82
N LEU A 608 13.51 -12.07 25.48
CA LEU A 608 12.43 -11.67 26.39
C LEU A 608 11.09 -11.53 25.66
N ALA A 609 11.07 -10.89 24.50
CA ALA A 609 9.85 -10.75 23.69
C ALA A 609 9.30 -12.13 23.28
N LYS A 610 10.16 -13.06 22.84
CA LYS A 610 9.75 -14.44 22.49
C LYS A 610 9.38 -15.29 23.72
N ALA A 611 9.88 -14.95 24.89
CA ALA A 611 9.50 -15.58 26.15
C ALA A 611 8.18 -15.05 26.73
N GLY A 612 7.49 -14.12 26.05
CA GLY A 612 6.24 -13.54 26.53
C GLY A 612 6.44 -12.50 27.63
N GLN A 613 7.58 -11.83 27.67
CA GLN A 613 7.91 -10.77 28.64
C GLN A 613 8.13 -9.41 27.94
N PRO A 614 7.09 -8.83 27.31
CA PRO A 614 7.21 -7.63 26.50
C PRO A 614 7.70 -6.38 27.27
N GLU A 615 7.32 -6.19 28.54
CA GLU A 615 7.82 -5.07 29.35
C GLU A 615 9.32 -5.15 29.61
N ALA A 616 9.83 -6.35 29.92
CA ALA A 616 11.25 -6.58 30.10
C ALA A 616 12.02 -6.40 28.78
N ALA A 617 11.42 -6.82 27.66
CA ALA A 617 12.00 -6.61 26.33
C ALA A 617 12.13 -5.12 25.99
N VAL A 618 11.10 -4.32 26.29
CA VAL A 618 11.13 -2.85 26.16
C VAL A 618 12.32 -2.28 26.95
N ALA A 619 12.48 -2.63 28.23
CA ALA A 619 13.58 -2.15 29.06
C ALA A 619 14.98 -2.54 28.51
N ALA A 620 15.11 -3.75 27.96
CA ALA A 620 16.34 -4.21 27.32
C ALA A 620 16.63 -3.45 26.02
N TYR A 621 15.62 -3.20 25.18
CA TYR A 621 15.78 -2.42 23.95
C TYR A 621 16.07 -0.95 24.22
N GLU A 622 15.42 -0.33 25.20
CA GLU A 622 15.74 1.05 25.62
C GLU A 622 17.18 1.16 26.13
N SER A 623 17.63 0.18 26.92
CA SER A 623 19.02 0.09 27.36
C SER A 623 19.99 -0.07 26.18
N ALA A 624 19.62 -0.87 25.18
CA ALA A 624 20.40 -1.01 23.95
C ALA A 624 20.47 0.31 23.15
N LEU A 625 19.36 1.06 23.08
CA LEU A 625 19.26 2.35 22.40
C LEU A 625 19.97 3.49 23.14
N LYS A 626 20.23 3.37 24.44
CA LYS A 626 21.14 4.30 25.14
C LYS A 626 22.58 4.18 24.60
N LEU A 627 22.97 2.99 24.16
CA LEU A 627 24.30 2.71 23.59
C LEU A 627 24.35 2.97 22.09
N ASP A 628 23.27 2.68 21.36
CA ASP A 628 23.13 2.96 19.92
C ASP A 628 21.76 3.61 19.61
N PRO A 629 21.64 4.93 19.76
CA PRO A 629 20.34 5.63 19.68
C PRO A 629 19.66 5.63 18.31
N ARG A 630 20.41 5.28 17.26
CA ARG A 630 19.95 5.28 15.85
C ARG A 630 19.90 3.88 15.26
N ASN A 631 19.87 2.84 16.08
CA ASN A 631 19.72 1.48 15.57
C ASN A 631 18.28 1.20 15.13
N ALA A 632 18.04 1.22 13.80
CA ALA A 632 16.70 1.05 13.24
C ALA A 632 16.07 -0.32 13.56
N ASP A 633 16.88 -1.38 13.63
CA ASP A 633 16.37 -2.73 13.92
C ASP A 633 15.88 -2.82 15.37
N ILE A 634 16.65 -2.27 16.32
CA ILE A 634 16.25 -2.23 17.74
C ILE A 634 15.03 -1.32 17.92
N LEU A 635 14.98 -0.15 17.26
CA LEU A 635 13.81 0.74 17.29
C LEU A 635 12.56 0.06 16.74
N THR A 636 12.69 -0.73 15.67
CA THR A 636 11.58 -1.51 15.10
C THR A 636 11.10 -2.58 16.09
N LYS A 637 12.01 -3.32 16.74
CA LYS A 637 11.65 -4.33 17.75
C LYS A 637 11.02 -3.71 19.00
N LEU A 638 11.51 -2.55 19.43
CA LEU A 638 10.91 -1.76 20.49
C LEU A 638 9.47 -1.36 20.14
N GLY A 639 9.25 -0.84 18.92
CA GLY A 639 7.92 -0.49 18.43
C GLY A 639 6.93 -1.66 18.48
N LEU A 640 7.34 -2.83 17.98
CA LEU A 640 6.52 -4.05 18.02
C LEU A 640 6.20 -4.51 19.46
N ALA A 641 7.18 -4.46 20.36
CA ALA A 641 6.94 -4.79 21.77
C ALA A 641 5.97 -3.80 22.44
N LEU A 642 6.09 -2.50 22.14
CA LEU A 642 5.16 -1.48 22.63
C LEU A 642 3.74 -1.65 22.07
N GLN A 643 3.59 -2.04 20.79
CA GLN A 643 2.29 -2.39 20.22
C GLN A 643 1.64 -3.57 20.95
N SER A 644 2.41 -4.62 21.27
CA SER A 644 1.88 -5.77 22.03
C SER A 644 1.42 -5.42 23.45
N LEU A 645 1.88 -4.28 23.99
CA LEU A 645 1.48 -3.74 25.29
C LEU A 645 0.33 -2.73 25.20
N GLY A 646 -0.16 -2.40 24.00
CA GLY A 646 -1.15 -1.34 23.80
C GLY A 646 -0.61 0.08 24.02
N ARG A 647 0.72 0.27 24.07
CA ARG A 647 1.37 1.58 24.24
C ARG A 647 1.57 2.27 22.90
N SER A 648 0.46 2.62 22.24
CA SER A 648 0.44 3.01 20.82
C SER A 648 1.24 4.27 20.49
N ASP A 649 1.17 5.33 21.30
CA ASP A 649 1.91 6.58 21.05
C ASP A 649 3.43 6.38 21.08
N GLU A 650 3.90 5.56 22.02
CA GLU A 650 5.31 5.22 22.16
C GLU A 650 5.77 4.31 21.02
N ALA A 651 4.92 3.39 20.58
CA ALA A 651 5.19 2.55 19.42
C ALA A 651 5.36 3.37 18.14
N ILE A 652 4.43 4.30 17.88
CA ILE A 652 4.49 5.24 16.74
C ILE A 652 5.78 6.06 16.81
N THR A 653 6.13 6.56 17.99
CA THR A 653 7.39 7.32 18.21
C THR A 653 8.63 6.47 17.92
N ALA A 654 8.67 5.23 18.42
CA ALA A 654 9.78 4.31 18.19
C ALA A 654 9.92 3.96 16.70
N GLN A 655 8.81 3.71 16.00
CA GLN A 655 8.83 3.37 14.58
C GLN A 655 9.11 4.58 13.68
N CYS A 656 8.63 5.77 14.01
CA CYS A 656 9.03 7.02 13.34
C CYS A 656 10.55 7.25 13.47
N ARG A 657 11.12 6.98 14.64
CA ARG A 657 12.58 7.00 14.82
C ARG A 657 13.27 5.90 14.02
N ALA A 658 12.68 4.71 13.89
CA ALA A 658 13.23 3.61 13.09
C ALA A 658 13.30 3.98 11.59
N THR A 659 12.22 4.56 11.05
CA THR A 659 12.16 5.02 9.65
C THR A 659 13.08 6.21 9.40
N SER A 660 13.26 7.09 10.38
CA SER A 660 14.23 8.19 10.31
C SER A 660 15.68 7.69 10.37
N ALA A 661 15.94 6.66 11.17
CA ALA A 661 17.27 6.07 11.33
C ALA A 661 17.69 5.26 10.09
N LYS A 662 16.76 4.56 9.45
CA LYS A 662 16.99 3.81 8.21
C LYS A 662 15.83 4.02 7.23
N PRO A 663 15.81 5.13 6.47
CA PRO A 663 14.74 5.44 5.53
C PRO A 663 14.56 4.41 4.40
N SER A 664 15.58 3.59 4.14
CA SER A 664 15.55 2.50 3.17
C SER A 664 15.04 1.17 3.74
N SER A 665 14.52 1.13 4.97
CA SER A 665 13.95 -0.09 5.56
C SER A 665 12.46 -0.21 5.24
N GLY A 666 12.12 -1.03 4.24
CA GLY A 666 10.73 -1.33 3.88
C GLY A 666 9.94 -1.85 5.08
N VAL A 667 10.49 -2.84 5.80
CA VAL A 667 9.88 -3.41 7.02
C VAL A 667 9.63 -2.37 8.11
N ALA A 668 10.51 -1.38 8.29
CA ALA A 668 10.28 -0.33 9.30
C ALA A 668 9.12 0.59 8.90
N TRP A 669 9.01 0.93 7.61
CA TRP A 669 7.89 1.72 7.08
C TRP A 669 6.56 0.96 7.12
N LEU A 670 6.56 -0.33 6.82
CA LEU A 670 5.35 -1.16 6.89
C LEU A 670 4.86 -1.29 8.33
N ASN A 671 5.76 -1.60 9.27
CA ASN A 671 5.40 -1.62 10.69
C ASN A 671 4.90 -0.25 11.16
N PHE A 672 5.50 0.85 10.68
CA PHE A 672 5.03 2.23 10.94
C PHE A 672 3.63 2.47 10.43
N GLY A 673 3.31 1.96 9.24
CA GLY A 673 1.95 1.89 8.72
C GLY A 673 1.02 1.15 9.68
N ASP A 674 1.40 -0.04 10.15
CA ASP A 674 0.59 -0.84 11.08
C ASP A 674 0.35 -0.11 12.42
N ALA A 675 1.35 0.56 12.98
CA ALA A 675 1.18 1.33 14.21
C ALA A 675 0.24 2.53 14.02
N LEU A 676 0.35 3.25 12.90
CA LEU A 676 -0.55 4.35 12.58
C LEU A 676 -1.98 3.88 12.31
N ALA A 677 -2.13 2.78 11.57
CA ALA A 677 -3.44 2.18 11.28
C ALA A 677 -4.14 1.71 12.57
N SER A 678 -3.40 1.14 13.52
CA SER A 678 -3.96 0.67 14.80
C SER A 678 -4.58 1.76 15.69
N VAL A 679 -4.26 3.03 15.43
CA VAL A 679 -4.85 4.20 16.11
C VAL A 679 -5.75 5.03 15.19
N GLY A 680 -6.15 4.48 14.04
CA GLY A 680 -7.05 5.13 13.08
C GLY A 680 -6.42 6.25 12.25
N ARG A 681 -5.09 6.43 12.28
CA ARG A 681 -4.38 7.46 11.48
C ARG A 681 -4.12 6.97 10.05
N HIS A 682 -5.19 6.55 9.37
CA HIS A 682 -5.13 5.91 8.05
C HIS A 682 -4.43 6.74 6.95
N PRO A 683 -4.62 8.06 6.82
CA PRO A 683 -3.90 8.84 5.81
C PRO A 683 -2.38 8.79 5.95
N GLU A 684 -1.89 8.81 7.19
CA GLU A 684 -0.45 8.70 7.47
C GLU A 684 0.03 7.26 7.31
N ALA A 685 -0.79 6.29 7.70
CA ALA A 685 -0.51 4.87 7.49
C ALA A 685 -0.35 4.56 6.00
N MET A 686 -1.19 5.12 5.13
CA MET A 686 -1.10 4.97 3.68
C MET A 686 0.23 5.50 3.13
N ASP A 687 0.70 6.68 3.55
CA ASP A 687 2.02 7.19 3.16
C ASP A 687 3.14 6.26 3.64
N ALA A 688 3.07 5.78 4.88
CA ALA A 688 4.04 4.84 5.43
C ALA A 688 4.04 3.50 4.66
N TYR A 689 2.88 2.92 4.38
CA TYR A 689 2.77 1.70 3.59
C TYR A 689 3.26 1.89 2.16
N ARG A 690 2.88 2.97 1.47
CA ARG A 690 3.36 3.28 0.11
C ARG A 690 4.88 3.42 0.08
N ARG A 691 5.50 4.06 1.09
CA ARG A 691 6.96 4.12 1.23
C ARG A 691 7.59 2.76 1.50
N GLY A 692 6.97 1.94 2.34
CA GLY A 692 7.42 0.58 2.61
C GLY A 692 7.35 -0.32 1.39
N LEU A 693 6.25 -0.26 0.64
CA LEU A 693 6.01 -1.02 -0.60
C LEU A 693 6.86 -0.51 -1.77
N ALA A 694 7.22 0.78 -1.81
CA ALA A 694 8.20 1.27 -2.79
C ALA A 694 9.58 0.60 -2.60
N ILE A 695 9.91 0.18 -1.37
CA ILE A 695 11.15 -0.53 -1.03
C ILE A 695 10.97 -2.05 -1.12
N SER A 696 9.80 -2.55 -0.75
CA SER A 696 9.46 -3.98 -0.69
C SER A 696 8.14 -4.23 -1.43
N PRO A 697 8.13 -4.14 -2.77
CA PRO A 697 6.90 -4.17 -3.58
C PRO A 697 6.17 -5.52 -3.52
N ASP A 698 6.84 -6.55 -3.03
CA ASP A 698 6.28 -7.89 -2.93
C ASP A 698 5.73 -8.23 -1.54
N ASP A 699 5.78 -7.30 -0.58
CA ASP A 699 5.31 -7.55 0.78
C ASP A 699 3.77 -7.61 0.85
N LEU A 700 3.25 -8.82 1.02
CA LEU A 700 1.82 -9.08 1.07
C LEU A 700 1.14 -8.37 2.26
N THR A 701 1.77 -8.38 3.43
CA THR A 701 1.21 -7.80 4.66
C THR A 701 1.05 -6.30 4.52
N GLY A 702 2.06 -5.64 3.95
CA GLY A 702 2.05 -4.20 3.64
C GLY A 702 1.00 -3.83 2.62
N ARG A 703 0.81 -4.62 1.56
CA ARG A 703 -0.24 -4.40 0.55
C ARG A 703 -1.63 -4.50 1.17
N LEU A 704 -1.86 -5.53 1.99
CA LEU A 704 -3.14 -5.70 2.67
C LEU A 704 -3.38 -4.60 3.71
N GLY A 705 -2.35 -4.14 4.44
CA GLY A 705 -2.45 -2.98 5.35
C GLY A 705 -2.75 -1.66 4.62
N LEU A 706 -2.13 -1.44 3.45
CA LEU A 706 -2.45 -0.31 2.59
C LEU A 706 -3.89 -0.38 2.10
N ALA A 707 -4.32 -1.54 1.59
CA ALA A 707 -5.66 -1.75 1.08
C ALA A 707 -6.74 -1.54 2.17
N GLU A 708 -6.51 -1.99 3.40
CA GLU A 708 -7.39 -1.70 4.55
C GLU A 708 -7.45 -0.21 4.89
N SER A 709 -6.31 0.47 4.88
CA SER A 709 -6.28 1.92 5.13
C SER A 709 -6.94 2.71 4.01
N LEU A 710 -6.85 2.24 2.76
CA LEU A 710 -7.57 2.80 1.61
C LEU A 710 -9.08 2.57 1.73
N VAL A 711 -9.54 1.41 2.21
CA VAL A 711 -10.97 1.20 2.52
C VAL A 711 -11.46 2.18 3.58
N ALA A 712 -10.70 2.37 4.67
CA ALA A 712 -11.04 3.34 5.71
C ALA A 712 -11.03 4.79 5.18
N ALA A 713 -10.15 5.09 4.22
CA ALA A 713 -10.12 6.36 3.50
C ALA A 713 -11.16 6.44 2.36
N THR A 714 -12.01 5.43 2.20
CA THR A 714 -12.99 5.30 1.12
C THR A 714 -12.38 5.27 -0.30
N GLU A 715 -11.07 5.12 -0.47
CA GLU A 715 -10.40 5.01 -1.79
C GLU A 715 -10.54 3.58 -2.39
N LEU A 716 -11.78 3.20 -2.72
CA LEU A 716 -12.17 1.79 -2.97
C LEU A 716 -11.51 1.14 -4.20
N ASP A 717 -11.24 1.89 -5.27
CA ASP A 717 -10.64 1.35 -6.50
C ASP A 717 -9.16 1.01 -6.31
N GLU A 718 -8.39 1.89 -5.65
CA GLU A 718 -7.00 1.61 -5.30
C GLU A 718 -6.91 0.47 -4.27
N ALA A 719 -7.81 0.46 -3.27
CA ALA A 719 -7.90 -0.63 -2.29
C ALA A 719 -8.11 -1.99 -2.96
N ARG A 720 -8.98 -2.05 -3.98
CA ARG A 720 -9.21 -3.25 -4.78
C ARG A 720 -7.94 -3.68 -5.51
N GLY A 721 -7.26 -2.76 -6.19
CA GLY A 721 -6.02 -3.05 -6.90
C GLY A 721 -4.96 -3.68 -5.99
N GLU A 722 -4.77 -3.12 -4.79
CA GLU A 722 -3.82 -3.64 -3.81
C GLU A 722 -4.22 -5.02 -3.25
N ALA A 723 -5.51 -5.23 -2.97
CA ALA A 723 -6.04 -6.52 -2.54
C ALA A 723 -5.88 -7.62 -3.62
N GLU A 724 -6.16 -7.28 -4.89
CA GLU A 724 -6.00 -8.18 -6.03
C GLU A 724 -4.53 -8.52 -6.29
N LEU A 725 -3.62 -7.56 -6.18
CA LEU A 725 -2.17 -7.80 -6.28
C LEU A 725 -1.67 -8.73 -5.17
N ALA A 726 -2.18 -8.60 -3.95
CA ALA A 726 -1.88 -9.51 -2.85
C ALA A 726 -2.41 -10.93 -3.14
N LEU A 727 -3.68 -11.04 -3.57
CA LEU A 727 -4.31 -12.32 -3.88
C LEU A 727 -3.71 -13.01 -5.12
N ALA A 728 -3.16 -12.28 -6.09
CA ALA A 728 -2.46 -12.86 -7.22
C ALA A 728 -1.26 -13.73 -6.79
N LYS A 729 -0.62 -13.37 -5.68
CA LYS A 729 0.52 -14.11 -5.09
C LYS A 729 0.07 -15.14 -4.07
N ALA A 730 -0.98 -14.85 -3.31
CA ALA A 730 -1.53 -15.75 -2.30
C ALA A 730 -3.06 -15.86 -2.45
N PRO A 731 -3.57 -16.67 -3.41
CA PRO A 731 -5.00 -16.71 -3.75
C PRO A 731 -5.94 -17.19 -2.65
N ARG A 732 -5.39 -17.84 -1.62
CA ARG A 732 -6.10 -18.37 -0.45
C ARG A 732 -5.84 -17.55 0.82
N ASN A 733 -5.26 -16.35 0.71
CA ASN A 733 -5.03 -15.50 1.88
C ASN A 733 -6.37 -14.99 2.44
N PRO A 734 -6.75 -15.33 3.70
CA PRO A 734 -8.07 -15.02 4.22
C PRO A 734 -8.29 -13.50 4.40
N ARG A 735 -7.25 -12.75 4.78
CA ARG A 735 -7.31 -11.28 4.94
C ARG A 735 -7.58 -10.59 3.60
N GLY A 736 -6.88 -10.99 2.53
CA GLY A 736 -7.12 -10.49 1.19
C GLY A 736 -8.51 -10.84 0.64
N LEU A 737 -8.97 -12.09 0.86
CA LEU A 737 -10.31 -12.51 0.44
C LEU A 737 -11.41 -11.74 1.16
N PHE A 738 -11.25 -11.52 2.48
CA PHE A 738 -12.19 -10.74 3.28
C PHE A 738 -12.28 -9.28 2.81
N LEU A 739 -11.13 -8.68 2.51
CA LEU A 739 -11.09 -7.30 2.02
C LEU A 739 -11.76 -7.16 0.65
N LEU A 740 -11.48 -8.08 -0.28
CA LEU A 740 -12.11 -8.08 -1.59
C LEU A 740 -13.63 -8.33 -1.50
N ALA A 741 -14.06 -9.22 -0.58
CA ALA A 741 -15.48 -9.46 -0.30
C ALA A 741 -16.17 -8.19 0.21
N THR A 742 -15.53 -7.47 1.14
CA THR A 742 -16.02 -6.19 1.68
C THR A 742 -16.11 -5.14 0.58
N LEU A 743 -15.09 -5.03 -0.28
CA LEU A 743 -15.10 -4.11 -1.42
C LEU A 743 -16.17 -4.46 -2.47
N ASP A 744 -16.46 -5.74 -2.68
CA ASP A 744 -17.56 -6.17 -3.54
C ASP A 744 -18.92 -5.85 -2.93
N GLN A 745 -19.08 -6.04 -1.62
CA GLN A 745 -20.28 -5.64 -0.89
C GLN A 745 -20.52 -4.13 -0.99
N LEU A 746 -19.51 -3.30 -0.69
CA LEU A 746 -19.58 -1.84 -0.83
C LEU A 746 -19.87 -1.42 -2.28
N GLY A 747 -19.32 -2.16 -3.26
CA GLY A 747 -19.58 -1.96 -4.68
C GLY A 747 -20.91 -2.52 -5.19
N ARG A 748 -21.77 -3.07 -4.32
CA ARG A 748 -23.03 -3.76 -4.66
C ARG A 748 -22.88 -4.91 -5.67
N ARG A 749 -21.74 -5.60 -5.63
CA ARG A 749 -21.46 -6.84 -6.35
C ARG A 749 -21.76 -8.04 -5.45
N ASN A 750 -23.01 -8.15 -5.01
CA ASN A 750 -23.43 -9.06 -3.94
C ASN A 750 -23.12 -10.53 -4.22
N ASP A 751 -23.35 -11.03 -5.44
CA ASP A 751 -23.00 -12.41 -5.81
C ASP A 751 -21.50 -12.70 -5.66
N SER A 752 -20.66 -11.72 -5.98
CA SER A 752 -19.21 -11.85 -5.84
C SER A 752 -18.80 -11.80 -4.38
N ALA A 753 -19.37 -10.88 -3.60
CA ALA A 753 -19.14 -10.79 -2.16
C ALA A 753 -19.53 -12.08 -1.43
N VAL A 754 -20.70 -12.66 -1.73
CA VAL A 754 -21.16 -13.95 -1.18
C VAL A 754 -20.16 -15.06 -1.47
N ARG A 755 -19.70 -15.20 -2.72
CA ARG A 755 -18.68 -16.20 -3.09
C ARG A 755 -17.38 -15.98 -2.33
N LEU A 756 -16.92 -14.75 -2.19
CA LEU A 756 -15.67 -14.43 -1.50
C LEU A 756 -15.77 -14.66 0.02
N TYR A 757 -16.87 -14.26 0.67
CA TYR A 757 -17.07 -14.55 2.09
C TYR A 757 -17.17 -16.05 2.38
N ARG A 758 -17.84 -16.83 1.52
CA ARG A 758 -17.83 -18.30 1.64
C ARG A 758 -16.40 -18.85 1.56
N ARG A 759 -15.56 -18.36 0.66
CA ARG A 759 -14.13 -18.72 0.59
C ARG A 759 -13.35 -18.30 1.84
N VAL A 760 -13.64 -17.15 2.44
CA VAL A 760 -13.05 -16.78 3.73
C VAL A 760 -13.38 -17.83 4.79
N LEU A 761 -14.64 -18.26 4.86
CA LEU A 761 -15.12 -19.27 5.81
C LEU A 761 -14.61 -20.69 5.52
N GLU A 762 -14.17 -20.98 4.29
CA GLU A 762 -13.46 -22.23 3.97
C GLU A 762 -12.03 -22.24 4.56
N GLU A 763 -11.35 -21.09 4.56
CA GLU A 763 -10.00 -20.94 5.12
C GLU A 763 -10.01 -20.73 6.64
N VAL A 764 -11.00 -19.98 7.14
CA VAL A 764 -11.17 -19.63 8.55
C VAL A 764 -12.66 -19.80 8.93
N PRO A 765 -13.09 -21.03 9.29
CA PRO A 765 -14.50 -21.32 9.59
C PRO A 765 -15.11 -20.46 10.69
N ASP A 766 -14.31 -20.07 11.68
CA ASP A 766 -14.77 -19.33 12.86
C ASP A 766 -14.58 -17.81 12.71
N GLN A 767 -14.44 -17.31 11.47
CA GLN A 767 -14.38 -15.87 11.21
C GLN A 767 -15.78 -15.25 11.36
N GLU A 768 -16.01 -14.57 12.48
CA GLU A 768 -17.30 -13.99 12.88
C GLU A 768 -17.83 -12.91 11.92
N SER A 769 -17.02 -11.88 11.62
CA SER A 769 -17.41 -10.76 10.75
C SER A 769 -17.75 -11.21 9.32
N ALA A 770 -17.03 -12.18 8.77
CA ALA A 770 -17.25 -12.74 7.44
C ALA A 770 -18.60 -13.47 7.39
N ARG A 771 -18.91 -14.22 8.46
CA ARG A 771 -20.19 -14.92 8.58
C ARG A 771 -21.35 -13.94 8.77
N LEU A 772 -21.19 -12.92 9.61
CA LEU A 772 -22.19 -11.88 9.82
C LEU A 772 -22.47 -11.09 8.53
N ASN A 773 -21.42 -10.71 7.79
CA ASN A 773 -21.55 -9.99 6.52
C ASN A 773 -22.16 -10.87 5.41
N LEU A 774 -21.77 -12.15 5.33
CA LEU A 774 -22.39 -13.11 4.43
C LEU A 774 -23.90 -13.23 4.68
N ALA A 775 -24.29 -13.44 5.95
CA ALA A 775 -25.69 -13.53 6.34
C ALA A 775 -26.46 -12.23 6.03
N THR A 776 -25.81 -11.07 6.16
CA THR A 776 -26.38 -9.76 5.78
C THR A 776 -26.73 -9.69 4.32
N ILE A 777 -25.77 -10.01 3.44
CA ILE A 777 -25.98 -9.94 1.99
C ILE A 777 -27.02 -10.96 1.56
N LEU A 778 -27.00 -12.16 2.14
CA LEU A 778 -28.03 -13.18 1.87
C LEU A 778 -29.44 -12.68 2.24
N ALA A 779 -29.58 -11.99 3.37
CA ALA A 779 -30.86 -11.38 3.75
C ALA A 779 -31.28 -10.29 2.75
N GLU A 780 -30.36 -9.40 2.36
CA GLU A 780 -30.61 -8.34 1.37
C GLU A 780 -30.99 -8.89 -0.01
N GLN A 781 -30.39 -10.01 -0.43
CA GLN A 781 -30.70 -10.68 -1.70
C GLN A 781 -32.05 -11.42 -1.68
N GLY A 782 -32.65 -11.63 -0.50
CA GLY A 782 -33.94 -12.32 -0.34
C GLY A 782 -33.83 -13.77 0.14
N TYR A 783 -32.64 -14.28 0.46
CA TYR A 783 -32.43 -15.63 1.00
C TYR A 783 -32.64 -15.67 2.53
N ALA A 784 -33.83 -15.30 2.99
CA ALA A 784 -34.13 -15.08 4.41
C ALA A 784 -33.78 -16.27 5.33
N GLU A 785 -34.14 -17.50 4.96
CA GLU A 785 -33.86 -18.68 5.79
C GLU A 785 -32.40 -19.11 5.78
N GLU A 786 -31.68 -18.90 4.67
CA GLU A 786 -30.23 -19.12 4.63
C GLU A 786 -29.51 -18.09 5.51
N ALA A 787 -29.89 -16.82 5.40
CA ALA A 787 -29.38 -15.75 6.24
C ALA A 787 -29.62 -16.04 7.72
N ARG A 788 -30.85 -16.44 8.09
CA ARG A 788 -31.21 -16.81 9.47
C ARG A 788 -30.32 -17.92 10.02
N ARG A 789 -30.03 -18.94 9.21
CA ARG A 789 -29.13 -20.04 9.58
C ARG A 789 -27.70 -19.56 9.78
N GLU A 790 -27.17 -18.73 8.90
CA GLU A 790 -25.79 -18.23 9.02
C GLU A 790 -25.63 -17.25 10.19
N TYR A 791 -26.63 -16.41 10.47
CA TYR A 791 -26.65 -15.55 11.65
C TYR A 791 -26.57 -16.34 12.97
N ARG A 792 -27.31 -17.46 13.08
CA ARG A 792 -27.27 -18.34 14.27
C ARG A 792 -25.92 -19.01 14.50
N ARG A 793 -25.09 -19.08 13.46
CA ARG A 793 -23.75 -19.70 13.49
C ARG A 793 -22.64 -18.67 13.77
N VAL A 794 -22.97 -17.41 13.98
CA VAL A 794 -22.00 -16.41 14.43
C VAL A 794 -21.66 -16.71 15.90
N GLU A 795 -20.36 -16.82 16.18
CA GLU A 795 -19.83 -17.12 17.51
C GLU A 795 -19.03 -15.93 18.07
N GLY A 796 -18.40 -16.11 19.23
CA GLY A 796 -17.54 -15.12 19.88
C GLY A 796 -18.21 -13.76 20.19
N PRO A 797 -17.47 -12.64 20.18
CA PRO A 797 -18.00 -11.32 20.51
C PRO A 797 -19.23 -10.89 19.71
N LEU A 798 -19.36 -11.32 18.44
CA LEU A 798 -20.50 -10.96 17.59
C LEU A 798 -21.71 -11.91 17.69
N ALA A 799 -21.65 -12.93 18.55
CA ALA A 799 -22.71 -13.94 18.66
C ALA A 799 -24.07 -13.34 19.06
N SER A 800 -24.08 -12.35 19.96
CA SER A 800 -25.29 -11.64 20.39
C SER A 800 -25.96 -10.93 19.22
N ALA A 801 -25.18 -10.21 18.41
CA ALA A 801 -25.65 -9.53 17.20
C ALA A 801 -26.22 -10.54 16.19
N GLY A 802 -25.53 -11.66 15.98
CA GLY A 802 -26.03 -12.77 15.17
C GLY A 802 -27.39 -13.29 15.63
N ARG A 803 -27.59 -13.53 16.93
CA ARG A 803 -28.88 -13.98 17.48
C ARG A 803 -29.99 -12.95 17.30
N VAL A 804 -29.71 -11.67 17.56
CA VAL A 804 -30.68 -10.59 17.35
C VAL A 804 -31.08 -10.51 15.88
N ARG A 805 -30.12 -10.49 14.96
CA ARG A 805 -30.41 -10.45 13.52
C ARG A 805 -31.16 -11.68 13.04
N ALA A 806 -30.81 -12.87 13.51
CA ALA A 806 -31.52 -14.10 13.19
C ALA A 806 -32.99 -14.04 13.60
N ALA A 807 -33.33 -13.39 14.71
CA ALA A 807 -34.72 -13.20 15.11
C ALA A 807 -35.44 -12.21 14.19
N LEU A 808 -34.78 -11.11 13.83
CA LEU A 808 -35.36 -9.98 13.10
C LEU A 808 -35.38 -10.13 11.57
N VAL A 809 -34.90 -11.24 10.99
CA VAL A 809 -34.97 -11.47 9.54
C VAL A 809 -36.42 -11.56 9.06
N ALA A 810 -36.76 -10.71 8.09
CA ALA A 810 -38.01 -10.73 7.33
C ALA A 810 -37.75 -11.01 5.84
N PRO A 811 -38.70 -11.61 5.10
CA PRO A 811 -38.60 -11.70 3.66
C PRO A 811 -38.61 -10.30 3.03
N VAL A 812 -37.64 -10.02 2.15
CA VAL A 812 -37.55 -8.75 1.41
C VAL A 812 -38.67 -8.64 0.38
N VAL A 813 -38.85 -9.71 -0.39
CA VAL A 813 -39.98 -9.92 -1.30
C VAL A 813 -40.67 -11.18 -0.83
N SER A 814 -41.94 -11.08 -0.47
CA SER A 814 -42.68 -12.22 0.08
C SER A 814 -43.23 -13.11 -1.03
N ASP A 815 -42.98 -14.41 -0.94
CA ASP A 815 -43.50 -15.43 -1.85
C ASP A 815 -44.98 -15.75 -1.56
N SER A 816 -45.42 -15.62 -0.30
CA SER A 816 -46.79 -15.90 0.13
C SER A 816 -47.17 -15.15 1.41
N VAL A 817 -48.47 -15.10 1.73
CA VAL A 817 -48.95 -14.55 3.01
C VAL A 817 -48.51 -15.45 4.17
N GLU A 818 -48.47 -16.76 3.96
CA GLU A 818 -48.02 -17.74 4.95
C GLU A 818 -46.56 -17.51 5.36
N GLU A 819 -45.69 -17.15 4.42
CA GLU A 819 -44.30 -16.78 4.69
C GLU A 819 -44.20 -15.53 5.59
N ILE A 820 -45.01 -14.51 5.30
CA ILE A 820 -45.11 -13.30 6.12
C ILE A 820 -45.50 -13.67 7.55
N GLU A 821 -46.58 -14.43 7.72
CA GLU A 821 -47.07 -14.84 9.04
C GLU A 821 -46.05 -15.70 9.80
N ALA A 822 -45.35 -16.60 9.11
CA ALA A 822 -44.30 -17.43 9.71
C ALA A 822 -43.11 -16.59 10.19
N ALA A 823 -42.66 -15.62 9.39
CA ALA A 823 -41.57 -14.73 9.77
C ALA A 823 -41.94 -13.87 10.99
N ARG A 824 -43.15 -13.29 11.00
CA ARG A 824 -43.64 -12.47 12.12
C ARG A 824 -43.81 -13.27 13.40
N ARG A 825 -44.35 -14.49 13.31
CA ARG A 825 -44.46 -15.40 14.44
C ARG A 825 -43.09 -15.73 15.02
N THR A 826 -42.13 -16.04 14.15
CA THR A 826 -40.74 -16.33 14.56
C THR A 826 -40.12 -15.14 15.28
N MET A 827 -40.34 -13.91 14.80
CA MET A 827 -39.87 -12.69 15.49
C MET A 827 -40.46 -12.62 16.91
N HIS A 828 -41.79 -12.65 17.02
CA HIS A 828 -42.49 -12.52 18.29
C HIS A 828 -42.09 -13.61 19.31
N GLU A 829 -41.97 -14.87 18.86
CA GLU A 829 -41.55 -15.99 19.72
C GLU A 829 -40.08 -15.88 20.17
N SER A 830 -39.22 -15.24 19.37
CA SER A 830 -37.78 -15.14 19.66
C SER A 830 -37.41 -13.94 20.54
N LEU A 831 -38.16 -12.83 20.45
CA LEU A 831 -37.85 -11.57 21.11
C LEU A 831 -37.63 -11.69 22.64
N PRO A 832 -38.45 -12.42 23.41
CA PRO A 832 -38.26 -12.53 24.87
C PRO A 832 -36.90 -13.11 25.27
N ALA A 833 -36.38 -14.07 24.51
CA ALA A 833 -35.11 -14.72 24.79
C ALA A 833 -33.89 -13.80 24.55
N LEU A 834 -34.07 -12.71 23.80
CA LEU A 834 -32.99 -11.79 23.44
C LEU A 834 -32.71 -10.73 24.52
N ARG A 835 -33.58 -10.52 25.51
CA ARG A 835 -33.42 -9.45 26.51
C ARG A 835 -32.12 -9.56 27.34
N SER A 836 -31.52 -10.74 27.43
CA SER A 836 -30.22 -10.95 28.09
C SER A 836 -29.00 -10.73 27.19
N GLU A 837 -29.20 -10.58 25.88
CA GLU A 837 -28.12 -10.36 24.93
C GLU A 837 -27.47 -8.98 25.12
N ARG A 838 -26.22 -8.83 24.70
CA ARG A 838 -25.51 -7.54 24.77
C ARG A 838 -24.83 -7.25 23.46
N VAL A 839 -25.07 -6.05 22.93
CA VAL A 839 -24.50 -5.55 21.68
C VAL A 839 -23.88 -4.18 21.94
N GLU A 840 -22.67 -3.96 21.45
CA GLU A 840 -21.90 -2.76 21.74
C GLU A 840 -22.12 -1.66 20.70
N THR A 841 -22.09 -2.03 19.41
CA THR A 841 -22.24 -1.11 18.27
C THR A 841 -23.43 -1.49 17.40
N PRO A 842 -24.67 -1.26 17.87
CA PRO A 842 -25.88 -1.76 17.20
C PRO A 842 -26.07 -1.24 15.77
N GLN A 843 -25.59 -0.04 15.47
CA GLN A 843 -25.68 0.56 14.13
C GLN A 843 -24.93 -0.24 13.05
N SER A 844 -23.80 -0.86 13.40
CA SER A 844 -23.01 -1.73 12.52
C SER A 844 -23.34 -3.20 12.68
N GLU A 845 -23.68 -3.62 13.89
CA GLU A 845 -23.85 -5.04 14.23
C GLU A 845 -25.25 -5.58 13.91
N ILE A 846 -26.32 -4.80 14.07
CA ILE A 846 -27.71 -5.25 13.89
C ILE A 846 -28.32 -4.68 12.60
N GLY A 847 -28.09 -3.39 12.31
CA GLY A 847 -28.75 -2.67 11.22
C GLY A 847 -30.11 -2.09 11.62
N PRO A 848 -30.89 -1.51 10.69
CA PRO A 848 -32.21 -0.93 10.98
C PRO A 848 -33.26 -2.04 11.11
N PRO A 849 -33.80 -2.28 12.32
CA PRO A 849 -34.73 -3.37 12.55
C PRO A 849 -36.10 -3.05 11.98
N GLY A 850 -36.75 -4.04 11.38
CA GLY A 850 -38.17 -3.95 11.02
C GLY A 850 -38.52 -3.17 9.75
N PHE A 851 -37.54 -2.65 8.97
CA PHE A 851 -37.80 -1.89 7.74
C PHE A 851 -38.80 -2.59 6.79
N PHE A 852 -38.65 -3.92 6.61
CA PHE A 852 -39.51 -4.67 5.69
C PHE A 852 -40.93 -4.97 6.24
N LEU A 853 -41.17 -4.77 7.54
CA LEU A 853 -42.49 -5.01 8.14
C LEU A 853 -43.56 -4.08 7.55
N ALA A 854 -43.18 -2.88 7.12
CA ALA A 854 -44.09 -1.93 6.49
C ALA A 854 -44.74 -2.48 5.20
N TYR A 855 -44.11 -3.45 4.53
CA TYR A 855 -44.58 -3.98 3.24
C TYR A 855 -45.41 -5.27 3.37
N GLN A 856 -45.63 -5.76 4.60
CA GLN A 856 -46.26 -7.05 4.88
C GLN A 856 -47.78 -7.01 5.02
N GLY A 857 -48.43 -5.86 4.80
CA GLY A 857 -49.89 -5.74 4.89
C GLY A 857 -50.48 -6.02 6.29
N ARG A 858 -49.70 -5.78 7.36
CA ARG A 858 -50.11 -5.98 8.77
C ARG A 858 -49.87 -4.74 9.61
N GLU A 859 -50.59 -4.64 10.73
CA GLU A 859 -50.35 -3.61 11.75
C GLU A 859 -49.02 -3.89 12.46
N ASN A 860 -48.20 -2.85 12.65
CA ASN A 860 -46.82 -3.02 13.12
C ASN A 860 -46.53 -2.40 14.48
N ARG A 861 -47.46 -1.62 15.05
CA ARG A 861 -47.28 -0.94 16.34
C ARG A 861 -46.81 -1.86 17.46
N GLU A 862 -47.51 -2.96 17.67
CA GLU A 862 -47.21 -3.89 18.77
C GLU A 862 -45.82 -4.50 18.61
N LEU A 863 -45.54 -5.09 17.44
CA LEU A 863 -44.27 -5.75 17.15
C LEU A 863 -43.08 -4.76 17.17
N LEU A 864 -43.23 -3.56 16.59
CA LEU A 864 -42.16 -2.55 16.60
C LEU A 864 -41.93 -1.98 18.00
N THR A 865 -42.97 -1.86 18.82
CA THR A 865 -42.82 -1.47 20.24
C THR A 865 -42.05 -2.54 21.01
N GLU A 866 -42.39 -3.82 20.84
CA GLU A 866 -41.67 -4.92 21.47
C GLU A 866 -40.20 -4.99 21.03
N ILE A 867 -39.94 -4.81 19.72
CA ILE A 867 -38.57 -4.71 19.18
C ILE A 867 -37.82 -3.54 19.85
N GLY A 868 -38.44 -2.36 19.96
CA GLY A 868 -37.85 -1.20 20.62
C GLY A 868 -37.48 -1.48 22.08
N GLU A 869 -38.38 -2.09 22.85
CA GLU A 869 -38.13 -2.48 24.24
C GLU A 869 -36.97 -3.49 24.37
N VAL A 870 -36.98 -4.53 23.54
CA VAL A 870 -35.90 -5.54 23.56
C VAL A 870 -34.57 -4.91 23.18
N LEU A 871 -34.53 -3.99 22.21
CA LEU A 871 -33.30 -3.30 21.85
C LEU A 871 -32.77 -2.40 22.98
N GLN A 872 -33.64 -1.79 23.79
CA GLN A 872 -33.21 -1.08 25.00
C GLN A 872 -32.64 -2.03 26.06
N ASP A 873 -33.13 -3.25 26.18
CA ASP A 873 -32.54 -4.27 27.07
C ASP A 873 -31.20 -4.78 26.54
N VAL A 874 -31.09 -4.99 25.23
CA VAL A 874 -29.87 -5.46 24.55
C VAL A 874 -28.77 -4.40 24.53
N VAL A 875 -29.16 -3.14 24.37
CA VAL A 875 -28.29 -1.97 24.36
C VAL A 875 -28.81 -0.96 25.39
N PRO A 876 -28.50 -1.15 26.70
CA PRO A 876 -29.01 -0.29 27.78
C PRO A 876 -28.77 1.21 27.56
N ASP A 877 -27.67 1.53 26.88
CA ASP A 877 -27.28 2.88 26.52
C ASP A 877 -28.27 3.63 25.62
N LEU A 878 -29.17 2.94 24.91
CA LEU A 878 -30.19 3.58 24.09
C LEU A 878 -31.17 4.43 24.92
N SER A 879 -31.37 4.09 26.19
CA SER A 879 -32.29 4.78 27.11
C SER A 879 -31.74 6.11 27.66
N TRP A 880 -30.66 6.63 27.08
CA TRP A 880 -30.00 7.85 27.54
C TRP A 880 -30.88 9.10 27.40
N THR A 881 -30.84 9.94 28.42
CA THR A 881 -31.52 11.25 28.45
C THR A 881 -30.53 12.35 28.78
N SER A 882 -30.55 13.41 27.95
CA SER A 882 -29.70 14.58 28.14
C SER A 882 -30.00 15.30 29.45
N SER A 883 -28.97 15.71 30.18
CA SER A 883 -29.10 16.63 31.32
C SER A 883 -29.26 18.10 30.89
N ARG A 884 -29.20 18.39 29.59
CA ARG A 884 -29.19 19.74 29.00
C ARG A 884 -30.50 20.09 28.29
N LEU A 885 -31.59 19.36 28.55
CA LEU A 885 -32.89 19.64 27.94
C LEU A 885 -33.34 21.07 28.26
N LYS A 886 -33.68 21.81 27.22
CA LYS A 886 -34.19 23.18 27.34
C LYS A 886 -35.64 23.13 27.86
N GLY A 887 -35.99 24.08 28.72
CA GLY A 887 -37.37 24.29 29.15
C GLY A 887 -38.23 24.89 28.02
N PRO A 888 -39.56 25.04 28.25
CA PRO A 888 -40.43 25.77 27.32
C PRO A 888 -39.90 27.19 27.03
N SER A 889 -40.14 27.68 25.82
CA SER A 889 -39.66 28.97 25.35
C SER A 889 -40.74 29.71 24.58
N ASP A 890 -41.02 30.95 24.99
CA ASP A 890 -41.96 31.85 24.29
C ASP A 890 -41.29 32.68 23.17
N GLY A 891 -39.96 32.54 23.00
CA GLY A 891 -39.14 33.27 22.03
C GLY A 891 -38.92 32.51 20.71
N ARG A 892 -37.90 32.92 19.94
CA ARG A 892 -37.48 32.23 18.71
C ARG A 892 -37.11 30.76 19.02
N LEU A 893 -37.77 29.81 18.36
CA LEU A 893 -37.63 28.37 18.60
C LEU A 893 -36.50 27.76 17.76
N SER A 894 -35.62 27.00 18.40
CA SER A 894 -34.54 26.27 17.74
C SER A 894 -34.96 24.84 17.38
N VAL A 895 -34.93 24.51 16.09
CA VAL A 895 -35.44 23.24 15.56
C VAL A 895 -34.33 22.52 14.80
N GLY A 896 -34.02 21.30 15.25
CA GLY A 896 -33.05 20.42 14.58
C GLY A 896 -33.71 19.49 13.57
N PHE A 897 -33.20 19.44 12.35
CA PHE A 897 -33.56 18.43 11.35
C PHE A 897 -32.45 17.38 11.29
N VAL A 898 -32.79 16.10 11.44
CA VAL A 898 -31.82 15.00 11.44
C VAL A 898 -32.30 13.83 10.59
N SER A 899 -31.52 13.50 9.56
CA SER A 899 -31.67 12.26 8.80
C SER A 899 -30.41 12.02 7.95
N SER A 900 -30.03 10.75 7.80
CA SER A 900 -28.95 10.32 6.90
C SER A 900 -29.33 10.46 5.42
N ASN A 901 -30.63 10.68 5.15
CA ASN A 901 -31.22 10.78 3.82
C ASN A 901 -31.50 12.22 3.37
N LEU A 902 -30.91 13.22 4.05
CA LEU A 902 -30.94 14.65 3.66
C LEU A 902 -29.91 14.96 2.55
N HIS A 903 -30.03 14.27 1.43
CA HIS A 903 -29.20 14.44 0.23
C HIS A 903 -30.09 14.25 -1.02
N GLU A 904 -29.55 13.97 -2.20
CA GLU A 904 -30.35 13.63 -3.38
C GLU A 904 -31.06 12.27 -3.22
N HIS A 905 -32.12 12.29 -2.40
CA HIS A 905 -32.95 11.17 -1.99
C HIS A 905 -34.39 11.67 -1.82
N THR A 906 -35.36 10.74 -1.81
CA THR A 906 -36.78 11.11 -1.61
C THR A 906 -36.98 11.96 -0.36
N VAL A 907 -36.37 11.59 0.77
CA VAL A 907 -36.45 12.35 2.04
C VAL A 907 -35.88 13.76 1.88
N GLY A 908 -34.67 13.90 1.32
CA GLY A 908 -34.08 15.21 1.06
C GLY A 908 -35.00 16.09 0.20
N ARG A 909 -35.58 15.52 -0.87
CA ARG A 909 -36.48 16.23 -1.80
C ARG A 909 -37.80 16.66 -1.18
N ILE A 910 -38.36 15.90 -0.23
CA ILE A 910 -39.61 16.29 0.46
C ILE A 910 -39.34 17.25 1.64
N THR A 911 -38.12 17.27 2.19
CA THR A 911 -37.80 18.02 3.41
C THR A 911 -37.07 19.35 3.12
N SER A 912 -36.30 19.45 2.04
CA SER A 912 -35.44 20.61 1.78
C SER A 912 -36.22 21.92 1.79
N GLY A 913 -37.39 21.95 1.17
CA GLY A 913 -38.20 23.16 1.14
C GLY A 913 -38.86 23.50 2.48
N LEU A 914 -39.10 22.53 3.38
CA LEU A 914 -39.50 22.84 4.76
C LEU A 914 -38.39 23.63 5.45
N ILE A 915 -37.15 23.14 5.35
CA ILE A 915 -35.97 23.79 5.91
C ILE A 915 -35.84 25.19 5.28
N GLU A 916 -35.83 25.31 3.96
CA GLU A 916 -35.58 26.55 3.24
C GLU A 916 -36.65 27.64 3.49
N GLN A 917 -37.93 27.27 3.60
CA GLN A 917 -39.04 28.23 3.63
C GLN A 917 -39.54 28.60 5.04
N MET A 918 -39.02 27.94 6.09
CA MET A 918 -39.37 28.23 7.47
C MET A 918 -39.06 29.69 7.87
N ASP A 919 -39.95 30.32 8.63
CA ASP A 919 -39.86 31.70 9.08
C ASP A 919 -38.70 31.89 10.08
N ARG A 920 -37.63 32.52 9.61
CA ARG A 920 -36.41 32.74 10.41
C ARG A 920 -36.57 33.76 11.52
N GLU A 921 -37.63 34.58 11.52
CA GLU A 921 -37.90 35.47 12.66
C GLU A 921 -38.43 34.67 13.87
N ARG A 922 -39.12 33.57 13.62
CA ARG A 922 -39.74 32.71 14.64
C ARG A 922 -38.94 31.46 14.93
N PHE A 923 -38.13 31.00 13.98
CA PHE A 923 -37.35 29.76 14.09
C PHE A 923 -35.86 29.96 13.81
N GLU A 924 -35.01 29.31 14.59
CA GLU A 924 -33.62 29.02 14.25
C GLU A 924 -33.57 27.57 13.75
N VAL A 925 -33.13 27.35 12.52
CA VAL A 925 -33.11 26.03 11.89
C VAL A 925 -31.70 25.47 11.91
N VAL A 926 -31.55 24.29 12.51
CA VAL A 926 -30.29 23.57 12.62
C VAL A 926 -30.37 22.27 11.82
N VAL A 927 -29.44 22.05 10.90
CA VAL A 927 -29.33 20.76 10.20
C VAL A 927 -28.25 19.93 10.90
N LEU A 928 -28.67 18.80 11.45
CA LEU A 928 -27.80 17.82 12.10
C LEU A 928 -27.46 16.76 11.04
N ARG A 929 -26.17 16.63 10.69
CA ARG A 929 -25.71 15.78 9.58
C ARG A 929 -25.02 14.52 10.10
N PRO A 930 -25.72 13.36 10.14
CA PRO A 930 -25.09 12.06 10.33
C PRO A 930 -23.96 11.80 9.33
N PRO A 931 -22.99 10.92 9.64
CA PRO A 931 -22.04 10.44 8.64
C PRO A 931 -22.78 9.82 7.45
N GLY A 932 -22.32 10.10 6.22
CA GLY A 932 -22.96 9.57 5.02
C GLY A 932 -22.71 10.43 3.79
N ILE A 933 -23.62 10.32 2.82
CA ILE A 933 -23.52 10.98 1.50
C ILE A 933 -23.46 12.51 1.67
N ARG A 934 -22.56 13.15 0.90
CA ARG A 934 -22.36 14.60 0.83
C ARG A 934 -22.36 15.05 -0.63
N ASP A 935 -23.54 15.05 -1.24
CA ASP A 935 -23.74 15.53 -2.61
C ASP A 935 -24.10 17.03 -2.64
N ALA A 936 -24.21 17.60 -3.84
CA ALA A 936 -24.53 19.02 -4.03
C ALA A 936 -25.90 19.39 -3.43
N TYR A 937 -26.82 18.44 -3.33
CA TYR A 937 -28.15 18.63 -2.76
C TYR A 937 -28.09 18.69 -1.23
N ALA A 938 -27.32 17.79 -0.60
CA ALA A 938 -27.05 17.83 0.84
C ALA A 938 -26.40 19.16 1.25
N ASP A 939 -25.46 19.65 0.44
CA ASP A 939 -24.81 20.94 0.69
C ASP A 939 -25.74 22.13 0.48
N ARG A 940 -26.72 22.04 -0.44
CA ARG A 940 -27.79 23.03 -0.59
C ARG A 940 -28.62 23.12 0.68
N ILE A 941 -29.05 21.96 1.21
CA ILE A 941 -29.83 21.88 2.45
C ILE A 941 -29.03 22.47 3.63
N ALA A 942 -27.77 22.09 3.78
CA ALA A 942 -26.90 22.60 4.85
C ALA A 942 -26.71 24.12 4.78
N ARG A 943 -26.51 24.68 3.57
CA ARG A 943 -26.39 26.14 3.37
C ARG A 943 -27.68 26.92 3.64
N ALA A 944 -28.84 26.28 3.53
CA ALA A 944 -30.13 26.91 3.80
C ALA A 944 -30.47 27.01 5.30
N ALA A 945 -29.82 26.21 6.14
CA ALA A 945 -29.99 26.25 7.59
C ALA A 945 -29.27 27.44 8.22
N ASP A 946 -29.72 27.90 9.38
CA ASP A 946 -28.99 28.91 10.17
C ASP A 946 -27.65 28.32 10.65
N ARG A 947 -27.65 27.02 11.01
CA ARG A 947 -26.47 26.27 11.48
C ARG A 947 -26.48 24.84 10.98
N THR A 948 -25.29 24.29 10.80
CA THR A 948 -25.07 22.88 10.49
C THR A 948 -24.14 22.26 11.53
N VAL A 949 -24.46 21.04 11.98
CA VAL A 949 -23.66 20.28 12.94
C VAL A 949 -23.34 18.93 12.33
N GLU A 950 -22.06 18.68 12.06
CA GLU A 950 -21.58 17.37 11.63
C GLU A 950 -21.51 16.43 12.85
N LEU A 951 -22.06 15.23 12.70
CA LEU A 951 -22.14 14.25 13.79
C LEU A 951 -21.03 13.19 13.67
N SER A 952 -20.54 12.73 14.82
CA SER A 952 -19.62 11.60 14.91
C SER A 952 -20.28 10.30 14.42
N PRO A 953 -19.53 9.35 13.85
CA PRO A 953 -20.03 8.01 13.54
C PRO A 953 -20.36 7.17 14.78
N ASP A 954 -19.91 7.55 15.97
CA ASP A 954 -20.42 7.00 17.22
C ASP A 954 -21.71 7.74 17.62
N PHE A 955 -22.83 7.01 17.66
CA PHE A 955 -24.12 7.59 18.07
C PHE A 955 -24.11 8.13 19.51
N ARG A 956 -23.23 7.62 20.40
CA ARG A 956 -23.06 8.10 21.77
C ARG A 956 -22.40 9.47 21.83
N GLU A 957 -21.44 9.73 20.95
CA GLU A 957 -20.85 11.06 20.79
C GLU A 957 -21.82 11.99 20.04
N ALA A 958 -22.51 11.46 19.03
CA ALA A 958 -23.50 12.22 18.27
C ALA A 958 -24.65 12.73 19.14
N ARG A 959 -25.22 11.88 20.02
CA ARG A 959 -26.30 12.32 20.94
C ARG A 959 -25.86 13.44 21.88
N GLU A 960 -24.60 13.42 22.34
CA GLU A 960 -24.02 14.49 23.15
C GLU A 960 -23.84 15.79 22.34
N ALA A 961 -23.36 15.68 21.11
CA ALA A 961 -23.20 16.81 20.20
C ALA A 961 -24.54 17.46 19.85
N VAL A 962 -25.58 16.67 19.59
CA VAL A 962 -26.95 17.14 19.37
C VAL A 962 -27.49 17.80 20.64
N ALA A 963 -27.36 17.15 21.80
CA ALA A 963 -27.80 17.71 23.08
C ALA A 963 -27.10 19.04 23.45
N ALA A 964 -25.83 19.20 23.06
CA ALA A 964 -25.09 20.45 23.26
C ALA A 964 -25.69 21.63 22.48
N GLN A 965 -26.49 21.38 21.43
CA GLN A 965 -27.16 22.43 20.67
C GLN A 965 -28.37 23.03 21.41
N LYS A 966 -28.87 22.38 22.46
CA LYS A 966 -30.01 22.85 23.31
C LYS A 966 -31.26 23.21 22.50
N LEU A 967 -31.62 22.34 21.56
CA LEU A 967 -32.75 22.53 20.66
C LEU A 967 -34.09 22.47 21.42
N ASP A 968 -35.07 23.27 20.99
CA ASP A 968 -36.44 23.23 21.49
C ASP A 968 -37.19 22.00 20.97
N ALA A 969 -36.98 21.68 19.70
CA ALA A 969 -37.52 20.49 19.04
C ALA A 969 -36.50 19.83 18.11
N ILE A 970 -36.62 18.51 17.95
CA ILE A 970 -35.93 17.75 16.90
C ILE A 970 -36.99 17.11 16.02
N TYR A 971 -36.83 17.25 14.71
CA TYR A 971 -37.64 16.61 13.69
C TYR A 971 -36.81 15.60 12.91
N PHE A 972 -37.25 14.34 12.94
CA PHE A 972 -36.72 13.24 12.16
C PHE A 972 -37.63 13.06 10.92
N PRO A 973 -37.23 13.47 9.71
CA PRO A 973 -38.08 13.30 8.52
C PRO A 973 -38.41 11.83 8.21
N ASP A 974 -37.55 10.92 8.65
CA ASP A 974 -37.70 9.46 8.56
C ASP A 974 -37.01 8.76 9.73
N ILE A 975 -37.50 7.58 10.08
CA ILE A 975 -36.87 6.61 10.99
C ILE A 975 -37.11 5.21 10.44
N GLY A 976 -36.09 4.34 10.51
CA GLY A 976 -36.17 2.94 10.09
C GLY A 976 -35.50 2.62 8.74
N MET A 977 -35.04 3.63 7.99
CA MET A 977 -34.31 3.42 6.73
C MET A 977 -32.78 3.36 6.90
N ASP A 978 -32.26 4.02 7.92
CA ASP A 978 -30.84 4.08 8.24
C ASP A 978 -30.61 3.63 9.70
N PRO A 979 -29.65 2.73 9.96
CA PRO A 979 -29.40 2.25 11.31
C PRO A 979 -28.96 3.36 12.25
N PHE A 980 -28.10 4.28 11.81
CA PHE A 980 -27.55 5.31 12.69
C PHE A 980 -28.65 6.22 13.25
N THR A 981 -29.53 6.75 12.39
CA THR A 981 -30.63 7.61 12.85
C THR A 981 -31.66 6.86 13.67
N TYR A 982 -31.92 5.58 13.36
CA TYR A 982 -32.80 4.72 14.15
C TYR A 982 -32.33 4.61 15.61
N TYR A 983 -31.06 4.25 15.83
CA TYR A 983 -30.52 4.13 17.20
C TYR A 983 -30.33 5.49 17.88
N LEU A 984 -30.00 6.55 17.13
CA LEU A 984 -29.92 7.91 17.67
C LEU A 984 -31.29 8.39 18.21
N ALA A 985 -32.39 8.04 17.55
CA ALA A 985 -33.74 8.46 17.94
C ALA A 985 -34.22 7.89 19.29
N PHE A 986 -33.59 6.83 19.80
CA PHE A 986 -33.84 6.36 21.17
C PHE A 986 -33.38 7.36 22.22
N SER A 987 -32.39 8.21 21.93
CA SER A 987 -31.88 9.18 22.89
C SER A 987 -32.86 10.34 23.07
N ARG A 988 -33.10 10.75 24.32
CA ARG A 988 -33.86 11.99 24.60
C ARG A 988 -32.92 13.19 24.56
N MET A 989 -32.87 13.88 23.42
CA MET A 989 -31.95 14.99 23.15
C MET A 989 -32.62 16.37 23.18
N ALA A 990 -33.94 16.43 22.93
CA ALA A 990 -34.76 17.63 23.06
C ALA A 990 -36.07 17.33 23.80
N ARG A 991 -36.75 18.37 24.30
CA ARG A 991 -38.03 18.22 25.01
C ARG A 991 -39.13 17.73 24.08
N VAL A 992 -39.06 18.10 22.80
CA VAL A 992 -39.97 17.63 21.75
C VAL A 992 -39.15 16.91 20.69
N GLN A 993 -39.49 15.65 20.43
CA GLN A 993 -38.95 14.89 19.31
C GLN A 993 -40.11 14.38 18.46
N ALA A 994 -40.13 14.75 17.19
CA ALA A 994 -41.19 14.39 16.26
C ALA A 994 -40.60 13.66 15.05
N VAL A 995 -41.36 12.74 14.47
CA VAL A 995 -40.99 11.98 13.28
C VAL A 995 -41.99 12.24 12.15
N GLY A 996 -41.51 12.27 10.91
CA GLY A 996 -42.32 12.39 9.70
C GLY A 996 -42.59 11.06 9.01
N TRP A 997 -43.39 11.11 7.95
CA TRP A 997 -43.81 9.94 7.18
C TRP A 997 -42.79 9.47 6.14
N GLY A 998 -41.53 9.95 6.17
CA GLY A 998 -40.51 9.56 5.19
C GLY A 998 -40.31 8.04 5.12
N HIS A 999 -40.43 7.35 6.25
CA HIS A 999 -40.81 5.94 6.32
C HIS A 999 -42.23 5.84 6.90
N ALA A 1000 -43.16 5.31 6.10
CA ALA A 1000 -44.60 5.40 6.32
C ALA A 1000 -45.15 4.37 7.34
N ASP A 1001 -44.54 4.32 8.54
CA ASP A 1001 -44.97 3.43 9.63
C ASP A 1001 -44.60 4.02 10.99
N THR A 1002 -45.23 3.54 12.06
CA THR A 1002 -44.83 3.89 13.43
C THR A 1002 -43.41 3.38 13.73
N THR A 1003 -42.69 4.03 14.64
CA THR A 1003 -41.30 3.67 14.96
C THR A 1003 -41.19 2.63 16.07
N GLY A 1004 -42.15 2.61 17.00
CA GLY A 1004 -42.07 1.82 18.24
C GLY A 1004 -41.04 2.36 19.24
N ILE A 1005 -40.46 3.54 19.00
CA ILE A 1005 -39.40 4.12 19.84
C ILE A 1005 -40.04 4.98 20.95
N PRO A 1006 -39.78 4.69 22.24
CA PRO A 1006 -40.45 5.40 23.34
C PRO A 1006 -40.17 6.91 23.44
N ASN A 1007 -39.02 7.37 22.94
CA ASN A 1007 -38.58 8.76 23.07
C ASN A 1007 -38.98 9.66 21.88
N LEU A 1008 -39.79 9.16 20.94
CA LEU A 1008 -40.42 9.96 19.89
C LEU A 1008 -41.86 10.32 20.32
N ASP A 1009 -42.11 11.62 20.50
CA ASP A 1009 -43.36 12.11 21.07
C ASP A 1009 -44.50 12.15 20.04
N TYR A 1010 -44.19 12.55 18.80
CA TYR A 1010 -45.19 12.84 17.77
C TYR A 1010 -44.86 12.18 16.44
N PHE A 1011 -45.88 11.63 15.78
CA PHE A 1011 -45.82 11.26 14.36
C PHE A 1011 -46.60 12.29 13.53
N VAL A 1012 -45.92 13.00 12.64
CA VAL A 1012 -46.49 14.10 11.85
C VAL A 1012 -46.93 13.60 10.49
N SER A 1013 -48.25 13.63 10.28
CA SER A 1013 -48.96 13.11 9.11
C SER A 1013 -49.95 14.15 8.56
N CYS A 1014 -50.72 13.76 7.54
CA CYS A 1014 -51.76 14.55 6.90
C CYS A 1014 -53.13 13.86 7.03
N ARG A 1015 -54.20 14.64 7.25
CA ARG A 1015 -55.57 14.11 7.36
C ARG A 1015 -56.00 13.33 6.12
N SER A 1016 -55.55 13.70 4.92
CA SER A 1016 -55.90 12.96 3.70
C SER A 1016 -55.19 11.61 3.57
N PHE A 1017 -54.11 11.39 4.34
CA PHE A 1017 -53.38 10.11 4.37
C PHE A 1017 -53.92 9.16 5.44
N GLU A 1018 -54.60 9.66 6.46
CA GLU A 1018 -55.06 8.85 7.58
C GLU A 1018 -56.53 8.43 7.42
N ALA A 1019 -56.81 7.17 7.79
CA ALA A 1019 -58.18 6.71 7.97
C ALA A 1019 -58.75 7.15 9.34
N ALA A 1020 -60.06 7.06 9.51
CA ALA A 1020 -60.68 7.28 10.81
C ALA A 1020 -60.09 6.31 11.87
N GLY A 1021 -59.77 6.82 13.06
CA GLY A 1021 -59.21 6.04 14.17
C GLY A 1021 -57.74 5.63 13.99
N ALA A 1022 -57.00 6.29 13.09
CA ALA A 1022 -55.60 5.98 12.81
C ALA A 1022 -54.66 6.11 14.03
N GLU A 1023 -55.05 6.88 15.06
CA GLU A 1023 -54.27 7.10 16.28
C GLU A 1023 -53.88 5.78 16.96
N ALA A 1024 -54.71 4.74 16.88
CA ALA A 1024 -54.44 3.44 17.47
C ALA A 1024 -53.25 2.69 16.83
N ARG A 1025 -52.82 3.09 15.63
CA ARG A 1025 -51.74 2.45 14.85
C ARG A 1025 -50.36 3.01 15.15
N TYR A 1026 -50.27 4.10 15.93
CA TYR A 1026 -49.01 4.75 16.25
C TYR A 1026 -48.66 4.54 17.73
N SER A 1027 -47.37 4.32 17.99
CA SER A 1027 -46.80 4.37 19.33
C SER A 1027 -46.62 5.83 19.79
N GLU A 1028 -46.35 6.72 18.84
CA GLU A 1028 -46.27 8.16 19.00
C GLU A 1028 -47.66 8.80 19.00
N LYS A 1029 -47.75 10.07 19.44
CA LYS A 1029 -48.98 10.85 19.30
C LYS A 1029 -49.13 11.32 17.84
N LEU A 1030 -50.12 10.77 17.15
CA LEU A 1030 -50.42 11.15 15.76
C LEU A 1030 -50.89 12.62 15.67
N VAL A 1031 -50.27 13.36 14.76
CA VAL A 1031 -50.63 14.74 14.38
C VAL A 1031 -51.10 14.73 12.94
N GLN A 1032 -52.34 15.17 12.70
CA GLN A 1032 -52.96 15.21 11.38
C GLN A 1032 -53.10 16.65 10.89
N LEU A 1033 -52.13 17.10 10.09
CA LEU A 1033 -52.19 18.39 9.42
C LEU A 1033 -53.22 18.37 8.27
N ASN A 1034 -53.71 19.53 7.84
CA ASN A 1034 -54.59 19.65 6.66
C ASN A 1034 -53.80 19.59 5.34
N ARG A 1035 -52.53 20.03 5.37
CA ARG A 1035 -51.56 19.90 4.28
C ARG A 1035 -50.51 18.85 4.63
N ILE A 1036 -49.89 18.26 3.61
CA ILE A 1036 -48.80 17.30 3.83
C ILE A 1036 -47.60 18.07 4.37
N ASN A 1037 -46.97 17.59 5.44
CA ASN A 1037 -45.72 18.12 6.00
C ASN A 1037 -44.52 17.84 5.09
N ASN A 1038 -44.55 18.33 3.85
CA ASN A 1038 -43.43 18.34 2.93
C ASN A 1038 -43.47 19.60 2.04
N TYR A 1039 -42.39 19.84 1.32
CA TYR A 1039 -42.34 20.84 0.26
C TYR A 1039 -41.63 20.20 -0.94
N PHE A 1040 -42.40 19.85 -1.96
CA PHE A 1040 -41.88 19.14 -3.12
C PHE A 1040 -41.76 20.09 -4.32
N GLU A 1041 -40.55 20.28 -4.84
CA GLU A 1041 -40.30 21.12 -6.02
C GLU A 1041 -40.89 20.46 -7.28
N ARG A 1042 -41.60 21.23 -8.09
CA ARG A 1042 -42.07 20.72 -9.38
C ARG A 1042 -40.89 20.56 -10.33
N PRO A 1043 -40.69 19.38 -10.95
CA PRO A 1043 -39.68 19.23 -11.99
C PRO A 1043 -39.99 20.16 -13.18
N THR A 1044 -39.09 21.08 -13.49
CA THR A 1044 -39.25 22.08 -14.58
C THR A 1044 -38.67 21.61 -15.91
N GLU A 1045 -37.85 20.58 -15.89
CA GLU A 1045 -37.20 20.03 -17.10
C GLU A 1045 -38.23 19.46 -18.07
N GLU A 1046 -38.01 19.69 -19.36
CA GLU A 1046 -38.83 19.12 -20.42
C GLU A 1046 -38.65 17.59 -20.43
N VAL A 1047 -39.76 16.86 -20.52
CA VAL A 1047 -39.73 15.40 -20.51
C VAL A 1047 -39.28 14.91 -21.87
N ALA A 1048 -38.05 14.40 -21.95
CA ALA A 1048 -37.55 13.79 -23.18
C ALA A 1048 -38.45 12.61 -23.59
N PRO A 1049 -38.91 12.53 -24.85
CA PRO A 1049 -39.72 11.41 -25.31
C PRO A 1049 -38.94 10.09 -25.20
N MET A 1050 -39.66 9.02 -24.89
CA MET A 1050 -39.14 7.65 -24.83
C MET A 1050 -40.13 6.73 -25.52
N ARG A 1051 -39.66 5.94 -26.50
CA ARG A 1051 -40.50 4.93 -27.16
C ARG A 1051 -40.67 3.71 -26.27
N ARG A 1052 -41.75 2.94 -26.43
CA ARG A 1052 -41.99 1.76 -25.60
C ARG A 1052 -40.92 0.70 -25.81
N GLU A 1053 -40.43 0.55 -27.05
CA GLU A 1053 -39.31 -0.31 -27.39
C GLU A 1053 -38.04 -0.01 -26.59
N GLU A 1054 -37.76 1.27 -26.27
CA GLU A 1054 -36.58 1.67 -25.48
C GLU A 1054 -36.67 1.19 -24.03
N ALA A 1055 -37.89 0.96 -23.53
CA ALA A 1055 -38.15 0.37 -22.22
C ALA A 1055 -38.33 -1.16 -22.27
N GLY A 1056 -38.15 -1.79 -23.43
CA GLY A 1056 -38.39 -3.22 -23.63
C GLY A 1056 -39.87 -3.60 -23.67
N LEU A 1057 -40.75 -2.64 -23.97
CA LEU A 1057 -42.20 -2.82 -24.01
C LEU A 1057 -42.74 -2.83 -25.44
N PRO A 1058 -43.78 -3.63 -25.74
CA PRO A 1058 -44.33 -3.72 -27.09
C PRO A 1058 -45.13 -2.47 -27.47
N GLU A 1059 -44.98 -2.06 -28.74
CA GLU A 1059 -45.81 -1.00 -29.34
C GLU A 1059 -47.25 -1.50 -29.58
N GLY A 1060 -48.22 -0.59 -29.53
CA GLY A 1060 -49.63 -0.86 -29.86
C GLY A 1060 -50.42 -1.72 -28.87
N ARG A 1061 -49.79 -2.25 -27.80
CA ARG A 1061 -50.45 -3.00 -26.71
C ARG A 1061 -50.89 -2.05 -25.58
N THR A 1062 -51.85 -2.45 -24.75
CA THR A 1062 -52.20 -1.66 -23.56
C THR A 1062 -51.16 -1.91 -22.46
N ILE A 1063 -50.56 -0.85 -21.91
CA ILE A 1063 -49.49 -0.94 -20.92
C ILE A 1063 -49.98 -0.47 -19.56
N TYR A 1064 -49.92 -1.38 -18.58
CA TYR A 1064 -50.17 -1.12 -17.17
C TYR A 1064 -48.85 -1.13 -16.41
N LEU A 1065 -48.31 0.03 -16.04
CA LEU A 1065 -46.99 0.13 -15.40
C LEU A 1065 -47.12 0.17 -13.87
N CYS A 1066 -46.42 -0.70 -13.16
CA CYS A 1066 -46.19 -0.62 -11.72
C CYS A 1066 -44.74 -0.17 -11.46
N PRO A 1067 -44.47 1.14 -11.35
CA PRO A 1067 -43.12 1.71 -11.22
C PRO A 1067 -42.61 1.72 -9.77
N GLN A 1068 -43.08 0.77 -8.96
CA GLN A 1068 -42.76 0.66 -7.54
C GLN A 1068 -41.62 -0.35 -7.32
N SER A 1069 -40.89 -0.19 -6.22
CA SER A 1069 -39.89 -1.20 -5.81
C SER A 1069 -40.57 -2.54 -5.55
N THR A 1070 -39.90 -3.63 -5.95
CA THR A 1070 -40.52 -4.97 -5.96
C THR A 1070 -40.93 -5.50 -4.59
N PHE A 1071 -40.23 -5.11 -3.53
CA PHE A 1071 -40.61 -5.42 -2.15
C PHE A 1071 -41.96 -4.81 -1.72
N LYS A 1072 -42.55 -3.89 -2.49
CA LYS A 1072 -43.92 -3.36 -2.23
C LYS A 1072 -45.03 -4.27 -2.79
N LEU A 1073 -44.70 -5.26 -3.63
CA LEU A 1073 -45.68 -6.12 -4.27
C LEU A 1073 -46.06 -7.28 -3.35
N HIS A 1074 -46.97 -7.00 -2.43
CA HIS A 1074 -47.58 -7.97 -1.53
C HIS A 1074 -48.36 -9.07 -2.31
N PRO A 1075 -48.39 -10.34 -1.84
CA PRO A 1075 -49.12 -11.43 -2.51
C PRO A 1075 -50.59 -11.14 -2.82
N ASP A 1076 -51.32 -10.43 -1.94
CA ASP A 1076 -52.71 -10.00 -2.19
C ASP A 1076 -52.88 -9.17 -3.48
N PHE A 1077 -51.82 -8.55 -4.00
CA PHE A 1077 -51.90 -7.76 -5.23
C PHE A 1077 -52.02 -8.65 -6.48
N ASP A 1078 -51.63 -9.93 -6.39
CA ASP A 1078 -51.65 -10.87 -7.51
C ASP A 1078 -53.06 -11.03 -8.08
N GLU A 1079 -54.11 -10.97 -7.24
CA GLU A 1079 -55.51 -11.07 -7.68
C GLU A 1079 -55.91 -9.90 -8.59
N ALA A 1080 -55.47 -8.68 -8.27
CA ALA A 1080 -55.71 -7.50 -9.10
C ALA A 1080 -54.97 -7.61 -10.44
N LEU A 1081 -53.72 -8.07 -10.43
CA LEU A 1081 -52.95 -8.29 -11.65
C LEU A 1081 -53.59 -9.37 -12.54
N ALA A 1082 -54.02 -10.48 -11.93
CA ALA A 1082 -54.74 -11.55 -12.63
C ALA A 1082 -56.04 -11.05 -13.25
N GLY A 1083 -56.83 -10.27 -12.51
CA GLY A 1083 -58.08 -9.69 -12.98
C GLY A 1083 -57.90 -8.74 -14.17
N ILE A 1084 -56.88 -7.87 -14.12
CA ILE A 1084 -56.52 -6.97 -15.23
C ILE A 1084 -56.18 -7.79 -16.47
N LEU A 1085 -55.27 -8.75 -16.35
CA LEU A 1085 -54.81 -9.58 -17.47
C LEU A 1085 -55.92 -10.47 -18.03
N ALA A 1086 -56.81 -10.99 -17.19
CA ALA A 1086 -57.94 -11.79 -17.63
C ALA A 1086 -58.95 -10.96 -18.45
N ARG A 1087 -59.17 -9.70 -18.08
CA ARG A 1087 -60.13 -8.81 -18.75
C ARG A 1087 -59.56 -8.09 -19.97
N ASP A 1088 -58.26 -7.88 -20.01
CA ASP A 1088 -57.55 -7.32 -21.15
C ASP A 1088 -56.54 -8.34 -21.73
N PRO A 1089 -56.96 -9.17 -22.71
CA PRO A 1089 -56.08 -10.15 -23.36
C PRO A 1089 -54.87 -9.52 -24.05
N GLU A 1090 -54.99 -8.26 -24.47
CA GLU A 1090 -53.92 -7.49 -25.11
C GLU A 1090 -53.09 -6.65 -24.13
N GLY A 1091 -53.46 -6.67 -22.84
CA GLY A 1091 -52.75 -5.97 -21.79
C GLY A 1091 -51.39 -6.58 -21.47
N ILE A 1092 -50.42 -5.72 -21.15
CA ILE A 1092 -49.13 -6.07 -20.56
C ILE A 1092 -49.00 -5.35 -19.23
N VAL A 1093 -48.68 -6.08 -18.18
CA VAL A 1093 -48.30 -5.50 -16.88
C VAL A 1093 -46.79 -5.37 -16.86
N ALA A 1094 -46.30 -4.14 -16.75
CA ALA A 1094 -44.89 -3.83 -16.67
C ALA A 1094 -44.53 -3.49 -15.22
N ILE A 1095 -43.54 -4.14 -14.62
CA ILE A 1095 -43.10 -3.89 -13.24
C ILE A 1095 -41.65 -3.40 -13.29
N SER A 1096 -41.29 -2.37 -12.52
CA SER A 1096 -39.88 -1.98 -12.41
C SER A 1096 -39.06 -3.10 -11.76
N ALA A 1097 -37.94 -3.48 -12.41
CA ALA A 1097 -37.04 -4.50 -11.91
C ALA A 1097 -36.50 -4.19 -10.50
N GLY A 1098 -36.31 -5.25 -9.72
CA GLY A 1098 -35.76 -5.23 -8.38
C GLY A 1098 -34.33 -4.67 -8.32
N ALA A 1099 -33.86 -4.41 -7.10
CA ALA A 1099 -32.45 -4.05 -6.91
C ALA A 1099 -31.53 -5.27 -7.11
N GLU A 1100 -32.05 -6.46 -6.85
CA GLU A 1100 -31.38 -7.74 -7.01
C GLU A 1100 -32.20 -8.61 -7.98
N PRO A 1101 -31.57 -9.32 -8.93
CA PRO A 1101 -32.29 -10.21 -9.87
C PRO A 1101 -33.15 -11.27 -9.17
N HIS A 1102 -32.69 -11.77 -8.02
CA HIS A 1102 -33.42 -12.78 -7.25
C HIS A 1102 -34.80 -12.30 -6.78
N TRP A 1103 -34.98 -10.99 -6.55
CA TRP A 1103 -36.28 -10.43 -6.18
C TRP A 1103 -37.31 -10.62 -7.30
N ASP A 1104 -36.89 -10.45 -8.55
CA ASP A 1104 -37.73 -10.62 -9.74
C ASP A 1104 -38.03 -12.11 -9.97
N GLU A 1105 -37.08 -13.00 -9.67
CA GLU A 1105 -37.27 -14.46 -9.74
C GLU A 1105 -38.32 -14.96 -8.74
N ILE A 1106 -38.28 -14.46 -7.49
CA ILE A 1106 -39.30 -14.77 -6.47
C ILE A 1106 -40.69 -14.36 -6.97
N LEU A 1107 -40.84 -13.12 -7.45
CA LEU A 1107 -42.11 -12.62 -7.98
C LEU A 1107 -42.57 -13.39 -9.20
N GLN A 1108 -41.70 -13.65 -10.18
CA GLN A 1108 -42.08 -14.39 -11.40
C GLN A 1108 -42.51 -15.83 -11.06
N SER A 1109 -41.81 -16.48 -10.13
CA SER A 1109 -42.18 -17.80 -9.62
C SER A 1109 -43.56 -17.76 -8.94
N ARG A 1110 -43.80 -16.76 -8.08
CA ARG A 1110 -45.09 -16.53 -7.42
C ARG A 1110 -46.21 -16.32 -8.44
N PHE A 1111 -46.05 -15.38 -9.37
CA PHE A 1111 -47.04 -15.07 -10.40
C PHE A 1111 -47.39 -16.27 -11.28
N ARG A 1112 -46.41 -17.10 -11.67
CA ARG A 1112 -46.72 -18.34 -12.41
C ARG A 1112 -47.63 -19.29 -11.64
N ARG A 1113 -47.53 -19.32 -10.31
CA ARG A 1113 -48.40 -20.15 -9.45
C ARG A 1113 -49.75 -19.50 -9.19
N THR A 1114 -49.80 -18.18 -8.94
CA THR A 1114 -51.01 -17.47 -8.52
C THR A 1114 -51.85 -16.96 -9.69
N ILE A 1115 -51.23 -16.57 -10.81
CA ILE A 1115 -51.86 -15.97 -11.99
C ILE A 1115 -51.94 -16.96 -13.17
N GLY A 1116 -51.09 -18.00 -13.17
CA GLY A 1116 -51.08 -19.05 -14.18
C GLY A 1116 -50.50 -18.58 -15.53
N ALA A 1117 -51.10 -19.03 -16.64
CA ALA A 1117 -50.59 -18.76 -18.00
C ALA A 1117 -50.50 -17.27 -18.36
N ASN A 1118 -51.28 -16.42 -17.69
CA ASN A 1118 -51.24 -14.96 -17.90
C ASN A 1118 -49.97 -14.30 -17.32
N ALA A 1119 -49.24 -14.97 -16.42
CA ALA A 1119 -48.02 -14.43 -15.81
C ALA A 1119 -46.91 -14.13 -16.83
N GLU A 1120 -46.92 -14.78 -18.01
CA GLU A 1120 -45.96 -14.49 -19.09
C GLU A 1120 -46.18 -13.11 -19.74
N ARG A 1121 -47.29 -12.42 -19.43
CA ARG A 1121 -47.56 -11.03 -19.81
C ARG A 1121 -47.21 -10.01 -18.72
N ILE A 1122 -46.59 -10.47 -17.64
CA ILE A 1122 -45.97 -9.62 -16.63
C ILE A 1122 -44.48 -9.53 -16.97
N VAL A 1123 -44.00 -8.33 -17.25
CA VAL A 1123 -42.62 -8.09 -17.70
C VAL A 1123 -41.90 -7.15 -16.75
N PHE A 1124 -40.63 -7.44 -16.46
CA PHE A 1124 -39.78 -6.59 -15.64
C PHE A 1124 -39.04 -5.58 -16.51
N VAL A 1125 -39.30 -4.30 -16.28
CA VAL A 1125 -38.65 -3.18 -16.96
C VAL A 1125 -37.36 -2.82 -16.22
N PRO A 1126 -36.21 -2.79 -16.90
CA PRO A 1126 -34.94 -2.41 -16.29
C PRO A 1126 -35.02 -1.04 -15.60
N ARG A 1127 -34.28 -0.88 -14.50
CA ARG A 1127 -34.18 0.40 -13.81
C ARG A 1127 -33.58 1.46 -14.74
N VAL A 1128 -34.25 2.60 -14.83
CA VAL A 1128 -33.83 3.75 -15.65
C VAL A 1128 -33.15 4.80 -14.79
N SER A 1129 -32.38 5.70 -15.42
CA SER A 1129 -31.74 6.82 -14.71
C SER A 1129 -32.79 7.80 -14.15
N PRO A 1130 -32.45 8.61 -13.13
CA PRO A 1130 -33.36 9.60 -12.57
C PRO A 1130 -33.97 10.55 -13.63
N GLU A 1131 -33.20 10.94 -14.64
CA GLU A 1131 -33.62 11.83 -15.73
C GLU A 1131 -34.63 11.15 -16.66
N ARG A 1132 -34.46 9.85 -16.90
CA ARG A 1132 -35.32 9.04 -17.78
C ARG A 1132 -36.55 8.49 -17.06
N PHE A 1133 -36.60 8.54 -15.73
CA PHE A 1133 -37.71 8.03 -14.95
C PHE A 1133 -39.04 8.74 -15.26
N ARG A 1134 -39.03 10.06 -15.48
CA ARG A 1134 -40.25 10.79 -15.89
C ARG A 1134 -40.76 10.36 -17.26
N SER A 1135 -39.86 10.09 -18.21
CA SER A 1135 -40.22 9.55 -19.52
C SER A 1135 -40.86 8.17 -19.40
N LEU A 1136 -40.35 7.33 -18.51
CA LEU A 1136 -40.95 6.03 -18.19
C LEU A 1136 -42.35 6.18 -17.59
N LEU A 1137 -42.59 7.17 -16.74
CA LEU A 1137 -43.91 7.41 -16.15
C LEU A 1137 -44.92 8.01 -17.16
N ALA A 1138 -44.46 8.62 -18.25
CA ALA A 1138 -45.31 9.26 -19.25
C ALA A 1138 -45.80 8.30 -20.36
N MET A 1139 -45.15 7.15 -20.56
CA MET A 1139 -45.48 6.21 -21.64
C MET A 1139 -46.65 5.22 -21.42
N PRO A 1140 -46.99 4.79 -20.18
CA PRO A 1140 -47.99 3.76 -19.98
C PRO A 1140 -49.40 4.32 -20.18
N ASP A 1141 -50.37 3.45 -20.40
CA ASP A 1141 -51.76 3.87 -20.48
C ASP A 1141 -52.30 4.20 -19.08
N VAL A 1142 -51.94 3.41 -18.08
CA VAL A 1142 -52.18 3.74 -16.66
C VAL A 1142 -51.03 3.24 -15.81
N ILE A 1143 -50.84 3.89 -14.66
CA ILE A 1143 -49.95 3.40 -13.61
C ILE A 1143 -50.77 2.60 -12.59
N LEU A 1144 -50.25 1.45 -12.18
CA LEU A 1144 -50.77 0.63 -11.11
C LEU A 1144 -50.00 0.90 -9.82
N ASP A 1145 -50.72 1.15 -8.74
CA ASP A 1145 -50.18 1.35 -7.41
C ASP A 1145 -50.52 0.16 -6.49
N PRO A 1146 -49.54 -0.47 -5.81
CA PRO A 1146 -49.79 -1.63 -4.96
C PRO A 1146 -50.73 -1.35 -3.79
N ILE A 1147 -51.53 -2.35 -3.41
CA ILE A 1147 -52.65 -2.20 -2.48
C ILE A 1147 -52.26 -1.98 -1.01
N HIS A 1148 -51.13 -2.52 -0.54
CA HIS A 1148 -50.68 -2.37 0.87
C HIS A 1148 -49.61 -1.30 1.08
N PHE A 1149 -48.94 -0.88 0.02
CA PHE A 1149 -47.96 0.21 0.06
C PHE A 1149 -48.01 1.01 -1.24
N THR A 1150 -48.76 2.10 -1.17
CA THR A 1150 -49.00 3.05 -2.26
C THR A 1150 -47.80 3.96 -2.56
N GLY A 1151 -47.88 4.67 -3.67
CA GLY A 1151 -46.85 5.58 -4.12
C GLY A 1151 -46.75 6.85 -3.27
N GLY A 1152 -45.54 7.39 -3.19
CA GLY A 1152 -45.24 8.70 -2.63
C GLY A 1152 -44.59 9.55 -3.71
N HIS A 1153 -43.26 9.62 -3.68
CA HIS A 1153 -42.45 10.31 -4.71
C HIS A 1153 -42.84 9.93 -6.15
N THR A 1154 -42.99 8.64 -6.44
CA THR A 1154 -43.39 8.16 -7.77
C THR A 1154 -44.72 8.76 -8.24
N THR A 1155 -45.68 8.92 -7.33
CA THR A 1155 -46.99 9.51 -7.61
C THR A 1155 -46.88 11.01 -7.93
N TYR A 1156 -46.07 11.76 -7.17
CA TYR A 1156 -45.76 13.16 -7.51
C TYR A 1156 -45.18 13.27 -8.92
N MET A 1157 -44.21 12.42 -9.26
CA MET A 1157 -43.60 12.43 -10.59
C MET A 1157 -44.58 12.05 -11.69
N ALA A 1158 -45.46 11.06 -11.47
CA ALA A 1158 -46.51 10.65 -12.41
C ALA A 1158 -47.52 11.79 -12.66
N PHE A 1159 -47.97 12.47 -11.62
CA PHE A 1159 -48.88 13.61 -11.75
C PHE A 1159 -48.22 14.83 -12.40
N SER A 1160 -46.90 14.96 -12.31
CA SER A 1160 -46.16 16.01 -13.03
C SER A 1160 -46.23 15.85 -14.55
N VAL A 1161 -46.47 14.62 -15.04
CA VAL A 1161 -46.59 14.28 -16.47
C VAL A 1161 -48.02 13.87 -16.87
N GLY A 1162 -48.97 13.97 -15.95
CA GLY A 1162 -50.40 13.77 -16.23
C GLY A 1162 -50.84 12.30 -16.30
N THR A 1163 -50.01 11.34 -15.92
CA THR A 1163 -50.37 9.92 -16.02
C THR A 1163 -51.33 9.50 -14.90
N PRO A 1164 -52.49 8.88 -15.21
CA PRO A 1164 -53.41 8.37 -14.19
C PRO A 1164 -52.78 7.25 -13.37
N VAL A 1165 -52.99 7.27 -12.05
CA VAL A 1165 -52.50 6.26 -11.10
C VAL A 1165 -53.70 5.57 -10.47
N ILE A 1166 -53.91 4.29 -10.79
CA ILE A 1166 -54.92 3.44 -10.13
C ILE A 1166 -54.40 3.08 -8.76
N THR A 1167 -55.18 3.32 -7.71
CA THR A 1167 -54.70 3.14 -6.34
C THR A 1167 -55.75 2.51 -5.43
N TRP A 1168 -55.35 2.26 -4.20
CA TRP A 1168 -56.13 1.56 -3.18
C TRP A 1168 -56.47 2.49 -2.01
N ASN A 1169 -57.64 2.30 -1.41
CA ASN A 1169 -58.08 3.01 -0.21
C ASN A 1169 -57.86 2.15 1.05
N GLY A 1170 -56.61 1.85 1.40
CA GLY A 1170 -56.34 0.95 2.52
C GLY A 1170 -56.56 1.58 3.91
N GLY A 1171 -56.25 0.85 4.98
CA GLY A 1171 -56.39 1.35 6.37
C GLY A 1171 -55.21 2.21 6.83
N PRO A 1172 -53.98 1.67 6.87
CA PRO A 1172 -52.78 2.41 7.29
C PRO A 1172 -52.33 3.49 6.29
N LEU A 1173 -51.62 4.52 6.76
CA LEU A 1173 -51.07 5.63 5.94
C LEU A 1173 -50.38 5.14 4.66
N ARG A 1174 -49.49 4.15 4.79
CA ARG A 1174 -48.72 3.58 3.67
C ARG A 1174 -49.59 3.08 2.51
N SER A 1175 -50.83 2.71 2.77
CA SER A 1175 -51.79 2.20 1.78
C SER A 1175 -52.78 3.25 1.26
N ARG A 1176 -52.57 4.54 1.56
CA ARG A 1176 -53.50 5.63 1.26
C ARG A 1176 -52.86 6.89 0.66
N MET A 1177 -51.54 6.94 0.51
CA MET A 1177 -50.82 8.16 0.14
C MET A 1177 -51.29 8.71 -1.22
N THR A 1178 -51.37 7.87 -2.25
CA THR A 1178 -51.86 8.29 -3.57
C THR A 1178 -53.32 8.76 -3.53
N ALA A 1179 -54.19 8.08 -2.77
CA ALA A 1179 -55.59 8.50 -2.59
C ALA A 1179 -55.68 9.88 -1.92
N GLY A 1180 -54.85 10.13 -0.90
CA GLY A 1180 -54.78 11.43 -0.24
C GLY A 1180 -54.21 12.54 -1.13
N LEU A 1181 -53.31 12.22 -2.07
CA LEU A 1181 -52.84 13.18 -3.08
C LEU A 1181 -53.95 13.54 -4.07
N TYR A 1182 -54.79 12.59 -4.49
CA TYR A 1182 -55.98 12.89 -5.29
C TYR A 1182 -56.95 13.82 -4.56
N ALA A 1183 -57.20 13.55 -3.28
CA ALA A 1183 -58.07 14.39 -2.44
C ALA A 1183 -57.54 15.84 -2.33
N LEU A 1184 -56.22 16.04 -2.18
CA LEU A 1184 -55.60 17.37 -2.12
C LEU A 1184 -55.63 18.12 -3.46
N MET A 1185 -55.64 17.39 -4.58
CA MET A 1185 -55.89 17.97 -5.91
C MET A 1185 -57.37 18.24 -6.19
N GLU A 1186 -58.28 17.84 -5.29
CA GLU A 1186 -59.74 17.88 -5.48
C GLU A 1186 -60.18 17.11 -6.75
N ILE A 1187 -59.53 15.98 -7.00
CA ILE A 1187 -59.87 15.06 -8.10
C ILE A 1187 -60.52 13.81 -7.50
N ASP A 1188 -61.75 13.51 -7.92
CA ASP A 1188 -62.32 12.18 -7.77
C ASP A 1188 -61.55 11.19 -8.65
N GLY A 1189 -60.62 10.46 -8.04
CA GLY A 1189 -59.63 9.62 -8.71
C GLY A 1189 -60.00 8.14 -8.73
N PRO A 1190 -59.26 7.30 -9.48
CA PRO A 1190 -59.46 5.85 -9.53
C PRO A 1190 -58.95 5.17 -8.25
N VAL A 1191 -59.62 5.44 -7.13
CA VAL A 1191 -59.32 4.91 -5.80
C VAL A 1191 -60.27 3.75 -5.53
N ALA A 1192 -59.74 2.54 -5.43
CA ALA A 1192 -60.53 1.32 -5.24
C ALA A 1192 -60.56 0.86 -3.78
N GLU A 1193 -61.69 0.27 -3.36
CA GLU A 1193 -61.85 -0.38 -2.05
C GLU A 1193 -61.95 -1.91 -2.15
N SER A 1194 -62.04 -2.43 -3.38
CA SER A 1194 -62.05 -3.86 -3.68
C SER A 1194 -61.22 -4.18 -4.93
N VAL A 1195 -60.80 -5.44 -5.07
CA VAL A 1195 -60.05 -5.92 -6.25
C VAL A 1195 -60.86 -5.71 -7.53
N ALA A 1196 -62.17 -5.94 -7.49
CA ALA A 1196 -63.06 -5.74 -8.63
C ALA A 1196 -63.05 -4.27 -9.10
N GLU A 1197 -63.20 -3.32 -8.17
CA GLU A 1197 -63.13 -1.88 -8.46
C GLU A 1197 -61.75 -1.46 -9.00
N TYR A 1198 -60.68 -2.05 -8.46
CA TYR A 1198 -59.31 -1.78 -8.92
C TYR A 1198 -59.14 -2.23 -10.39
N VAL A 1199 -59.61 -3.42 -10.73
CA VAL A 1199 -59.59 -3.97 -12.09
C VAL A 1199 -60.49 -3.15 -13.02
N ASP A 1200 -61.70 -2.75 -12.57
CA ASP A 1200 -62.61 -1.88 -13.31
C ASP A 1200 -61.97 -0.53 -13.64
N ALA A 1201 -61.36 0.12 -12.66
CA ALA A 1201 -60.70 1.40 -12.84
C ALA A 1201 -59.49 1.29 -13.79
N ALA A 1202 -58.64 0.28 -13.61
CA ALA A 1202 -57.47 0.06 -14.44
C ALA A 1202 -57.83 -0.20 -15.90
N VAL A 1203 -58.63 -1.22 -16.17
CA VAL A 1203 -58.99 -1.59 -17.56
C VAL A 1203 -59.86 -0.52 -18.19
N GLY A 1204 -60.80 0.07 -17.44
CA GLY A 1204 -61.69 1.12 -17.91
C GLY A 1204 -60.97 2.38 -18.38
N LEU A 1205 -59.95 2.84 -17.65
CA LEU A 1205 -59.14 3.99 -18.07
C LEU A 1205 -58.10 3.63 -19.15
N ALA A 1206 -57.49 2.45 -19.09
CA ALA A 1206 -56.46 2.06 -20.04
C ALA A 1206 -57.03 1.81 -21.45
N ARG A 1207 -58.25 1.25 -21.54
CA ARG A 1207 -58.91 0.89 -22.81
C ARG A 1207 -59.72 2.01 -23.45
N ASP A 1208 -59.90 3.15 -22.77
CA ASP A 1208 -60.62 4.33 -23.28
C ASP A 1208 -59.67 5.53 -23.40
N PRO A 1209 -59.04 5.74 -24.58
CA PRO A 1209 -58.11 6.86 -24.78
C PRO A 1209 -58.73 8.25 -24.58
N ALA A 1210 -60.03 8.41 -24.87
CA ALA A 1210 -60.70 9.69 -24.72
C ALA A 1210 -60.91 10.02 -23.23
N ARG A 1211 -61.45 9.06 -22.46
CA ARG A 1211 -61.62 9.19 -21.01
C ARG A 1211 -60.27 9.38 -20.31
N ARG A 1212 -59.24 8.66 -20.75
CA ARG A 1212 -57.87 8.82 -20.23
C ARG A 1212 -57.31 10.21 -20.51
N ALA A 1213 -57.45 10.74 -21.72
CA ALA A 1213 -56.96 12.07 -22.07
C ALA A 1213 -57.65 13.17 -21.26
N GLU A 1214 -58.97 13.06 -21.06
CA GLU A 1214 -59.73 13.97 -20.18
C GLU A 1214 -59.21 13.92 -18.73
N PHE A 1215 -59.04 12.71 -18.19
CA PHE A 1215 -58.55 12.53 -16.82
C PHE A 1215 -57.11 13.03 -16.65
N SER A 1216 -56.24 12.78 -17.64
CA SER A 1216 -54.88 13.30 -17.69
C SER A 1216 -54.85 14.83 -17.67
N GLY A 1217 -55.73 15.48 -18.45
CA GLY A 1217 -55.90 16.94 -18.45
C GLY A 1217 -56.28 17.48 -17.07
N ARG A 1218 -57.21 16.81 -16.36
CA ARG A 1218 -57.59 17.17 -14.99
C ARG A 1218 -56.42 17.05 -14.02
N ILE A 1219 -55.60 16.00 -14.13
CA ILE A 1219 -54.38 15.84 -13.32
C ILE A 1219 -53.42 17.01 -13.57
N LEU A 1220 -53.09 17.31 -14.83
CA LEU A 1220 -52.16 18.39 -15.17
C LEU A 1220 -52.64 19.77 -14.71
N GLN A 1221 -53.95 19.99 -14.72
CA GLN A 1221 -54.56 21.22 -14.25
C GLN A 1221 -54.47 21.41 -12.73
N ASN A 1222 -54.63 20.33 -11.94
CA ASN A 1222 -54.72 20.44 -10.48
C ASN A 1222 -53.46 19.99 -9.72
N SER A 1223 -52.56 19.22 -10.34
CA SER A 1223 -51.31 18.80 -9.73
C SER A 1223 -50.40 19.94 -9.26
N PRO A 1224 -50.40 21.18 -9.81
CA PRO A 1224 -49.67 22.30 -9.24
C PRO A 1224 -49.93 22.53 -7.74
N ARG A 1225 -51.11 22.13 -7.21
CA ARG A 1225 -51.47 22.28 -5.79
C ARG A 1225 -50.62 21.41 -4.85
N LEU A 1226 -49.99 20.37 -5.37
CA LEU A 1226 -49.14 19.46 -4.59
C LEU A 1226 -47.68 19.93 -4.53
N PHE A 1227 -47.27 20.81 -5.45
CA PHE A 1227 -45.89 21.26 -5.55
C PHE A 1227 -45.73 22.61 -4.87
N GLU A 1228 -44.60 22.79 -4.19
CA GLU A 1228 -44.20 24.08 -3.61
C GLU A 1228 -45.26 24.69 -2.66
N ASP A 1229 -46.02 23.83 -1.96
CA ASP A 1229 -47.08 24.24 -1.04
C ASP A 1229 -46.49 24.95 0.20
N ARG A 1230 -46.56 26.28 0.22
CA ARG A 1230 -46.09 27.08 1.35
C ARG A 1230 -46.99 26.95 2.58
N GLU A 1231 -48.26 26.63 2.41
CA GLU A 1231 -49.17 26.49 3.55
C GLU A 1231 -48.82 25.25 4.37
N ALA A 1232 -48.31 24.18 3.74
CA ALA A 1232 -47.72 23.04 4.42
C ALA A 1232 -46.61 23.44 5.41
N VAL A 1233 -45.70 24.33 4.99
CA VAL A 1233 -44.62 24.85 5.85
C VAL A 1233 -45.20 25.62 7.04
N ARG A 1234 -46.17 26.52 6.80
CA ARG A 1234 -46.80 27.33 7.84
C ARG A 1234 -47.60 26.47 8.83
N GLU A 1235 -48.23 25.40 8.36
CA GLU A 1235 -48.94 24.46 9.22
C GLU A 1235 -47.99 23.65 10.11
N PHE A 1236 -46.88 23.18 9.55
CA PHE A 1236 -45.82 22.51 10.30
C PHE A 1236 -45.22 23.42 11.38
N GLU A 1237 -45.01 24.70 11.10
CA GLU A 1237 -44.56 25.70 12.08
C GLU A 1237 -45.57 25.90 13.22
N ARG A 1238 -46.86 25.99 12.90
CA ARG A 1238 -47.92 26.10 13.92
C ARG A 1238 -47.95 24.86 14.83
N PHE A 1239 -47.75 23.68 14.26
CA PHE A 1239 -47.59 22.45 15.04
C PHE A 1239 -46.40 22.58 16.01
N LEU A 1240 -45.21 22.91 15.51
CA LEU A 1240 -44.00 23.02 16.35
C LEU A 1240 -44.20 24.00 17.51
N ILE A 1241 -44.80 25.15 17.26
CA ILE A 1241 -45.12 26.14 18.31
C ILE A 1241 -46.10 25.58 19.33
N SER A 1242 -47.14 24.88 18.89
CA SER A 1242 -48.15 24.35 19.79
C SER A 1242 -47.62 23.30 20.78
N VAL A 1243 -46.56 22.58 20.40
CA VAL A 1243 -45.96 21.52 21.25
C VAL A 1243 -44.71 21.98 22.01
N THR A 1244 -44.13 23.13 21.65
CA THR A 1244 -42.93 23.69 22.31
C THR A 1244 -43.20 24.89 23.22
N ALA A 1245 -44.43 25.42 23.19
CA ALA A 1245 -44.91 26.40 24.17
C ALA A 1245 -45.14 25.80 25.57
#